data_AF-A0A3N5MG28-F1
#
_entry.id   AF-A0A3N5MG28-F1
#
_cell.length_a   1.000
_cell.length_b   1.000
_cell.length_c   1.000
_cell.angle_alpha   90.00
_cell.angle_beta   90.00
_cell.angle_gamma   90.00
#
_symmetry.space_group_name_H-M   'P 1'
#
loop_
_entity.id
_entity.type
_entity.pdbx_description
1 polymer ?
#
loop_
_entity_poly.entity_id
_entity_poly.type
_entity_poly.pdbx_seq_one_letter_code
_entity_poly.pdbx_strand_id
1 'polypeptide(L)'
;MTELPAKRGCHAFLRVILAVLLVVALFAVTSPVFSQEMPFTLDFEAGDLRGWTKTGNAFDFQPTLDDNPTARERGQPSQHQGRYWVGTYERYQGKRGQKAGGIQGDGPTGTLTSVAFTISKGTLSFLVGGGSSSNTRVELLVLEGTSEFSERQVLSVSGKNTETMTRVTWDLAPYAGKRGKIKIVDASSSGWGHINADDFRFTSRQTGTADGPARPQALIAPSFLKVTRGEKAVFESRSTHDPGIALRRQIWTGPGSQQGEGGVFTVATDDLAPGTYRIGLTGLGDHEQGDKASATLEVAAPAYRVSLNAEPTKLLKGQTVRFRAVFVPELSGVEFLFTFGDNTESGWTRDPGIVHTYSSSGVFSVSVAVRYRERIIAGSEKIRIQVTEPSVQSTLSLRANRQKVRVNERVLFNATLSPPQANAQYLFSFGDFEVSNWTGQPVSEHVYRKEGTYRALATASVKGETIAESSPVSIVVENIVEKPVARIEPSQATVTQGERVIFASRSVPEGAIRERWKGPGNQQGTGQQFEVGTKQLGPGKYRIVLEVHDRHGQNDRVEATLVVVSPPPATTAPATTAEPKRFTLLMDAQPLPARQSENVTFSARIEPGDETTEYRFFFGDGNIQEWSREARAVHVYAAAGSYHAFAAARIGQEVVAESVPVVVSVEVKGGKQPSRIPWGEIIAGLLIASGYYVFSRIRKMRKKLSATRSVLHIRPVLDSGEQDILGNTHIGAGSGIRLKPVTDPGEPEIETKGLLTGDERRDNA
;
A
#
# COMPACT_ATOMS: atom_id res chain seq x y z
N MET A 1 -57.08 -53.55 47.87
CA MET A 1 -57.61 -54.47 46.86
C MET A 1 -57.03 -54.02 45.52
N THR A 2 -56.19 -54.79 44.81
CA THR A 2 -55.74 -56.18 45.02
C THR A 2 -54.24 -56.36 44.74
N GLU A 3 -53.65 -57.26 45.53
CA GLU A 3 -52.56 -58.24 45.30
C GLU A 3 -52.11 -58.50 43.83
N LEU A 4 -50.93 -59.04 43.46
CA LEU A 4 -49.63 -59.51 44.04
C LEU A 4 -48.74 -59.93 42.80
N PRO A 5 -47.56 -60.61 42.85
CA PRO A 5 -46.53 -60.87 43.89
C PRO A 5 -45.10 -60.42 43.44
N ALA A 6 -44.01 -61.06 43.89
CA ALA A 6 -42.62 -60.61 43.68
C ALA A 6 -41.58 -61.72 43.32
N LYS A 7 -40.40 -61.28 42.84
CA LYS A 7 -39.05 -61.90 42.85
C LYS A 7 -38.87 -63.39 42.49
N ARG A 8 -38.07 -63.66 41.43
CA ARG A 8 -37.11 -64.78 41.26
C ARG A 8 -36.10 -64.43 40.15
N GLY A 9 -34.86 -64.98 40.16
CA GLY A 9 -33.98 -64.90 38.97
C GLY A 9 -32.45 -64.81 39.14
N CYS A 10 -31.88 -64.70 40.34
CA CYS A 10 -30.43 -64.46 40.53
C CYS A 10 -29.53 -65.70 40.31
N HIS A 11 -29.51 -66.27 39.10
CA HIS A 11 -28.60 -67.38 38.72
C HIS A 11 -28.13 -67.38 37.25
N ALA A 12 -28.69 -66.55 36.35
CA ALA A 12 -28.35 -66.61 34.93
C ALA A 12 -26.93 -66.07 34.59
N PHE A 13 -26.49 -65.00 35.27
CA PHE A 13 -25.32 -64.22 34.84
C PHE A 13 -23.98 -64.95 34.99
N LEU A 14 -23.85 -65.88 35.93
CA LEU A 14 -22.57 -66.52 36.25
C LEU A 14 -22.16 -67.63 35.26
N ARG A 15 -23.10 -68.16 34.45
CA ARG A 15 -22.83 -69.24 33.49
C ARG A 15 -22.31 -68.76 32.14
N VAL A 16 -22.57 -67.50 31.76
CA VAL A 16 -22.14 -66.95 30.46
C VAL A 16 -20.63 -66.66 30.46
N ILE A 17 -20.10 -66.12 31.55
CA ILE A 17 -18.68 -65.72 31.67
C ILE A 17 -17.74 -66.93 31.56
N LEU A 18 -18.12 -68.07 32.13
CA LEU A 18 -17.28 -69.28 32.12
C LEU A 18 -17.21 -69.96 30.74
N ALA A 19 -18.25 -69.82 29.92
CA ALA A 19 -18.29 -70.40 28.56
C ALA A 19 -17.34 -69.66 27.59
N VAL A 20 -17.25 -68.32 27.69
CA VAL A 20 -16.38 -67.50 26.84
C VAL A 20 -14.90 -67.82 27.09
N LEU A 21 -14.52 -68.04 28.35
CA LEU A 21 -13.13 -68.38 28.71
C LEU A 21 -12.68 -69.76 28.20
N LEU A 22 -13.59 -70.71 28.00
CA LEU A 22 -13.22 -72.06 27.55
C LEU A 22 -12.95 -72.13 26.04
N VAL A 23 -13.63 -71.29 25.23
CA VAL A 23 -13.43 -71.25 23.77
C VAL A 23 -12.07 -70.63 23.39
N VAL A 24 -11.57 -69.69 24.19
CA VAL A 24 -10.23 -69.08 24.00
C VAL A 24 -9.10 -70.08 24.24
N ALA A 25 -9.32 -71.13 25.04
CA ALA A 25 -8.29 -72.09 25.45
C ALA A 25 -8.02 -73.22 24.43
N LEU A 26 -8.83 -73.39 23.39
CA LEU A 26 -8.77 -74.57 22.51
C LEU A 26 -8.10 -74.36 21.14
N PHE A 27 -7.57 -73.15 20.87
CA PHE A 27 -6.81 -72.85 19.63
C PHE A 27 -5.29 -72.70 19.85
N ALA A 28 -4.78 -73.19 20.98
CA ALA A 28 -3.35 -73.22 21.29
C ALA A 28 -2.72 -74.57 20.91
N VAL A 29 -2.43 -74.79 19.62
CA VAL A 29 -1.38 -75.71 19.11
C VAL A 29 -1.16 -75.46 17.61
N THR A 30 0.09 -75.59 17.14
CA THR A 30 0.52 -75.40 15.73
C THR A 30 0.11 -74.07 15.08
N SER A 31 0.56 -72.95 15.64
CA SER A 31 0.90 -71.81 14.79
C SER A 31 1.99 -72.25 13.81
N PRO A 32 1.86 -72.06 12.48
CA PRO A 32 3.00 -72.20 11.58
C PRO A 32 4.07 -71.17 11.97
N VAL A 33 5.35 -71.52 11.79
CA VAL A 33 6.45 -70.55 11.93
C VAL A 33 6.39 -69.60 10.75
N PHE A 34 5.58 -68.55 10.91
CA PHE A 34 5.53 -67.43 9.96
C PHE A 34 6.91 -66.79 9.94
N SER A 35 7.55 -66.74 8.78
CA SER A 35 8.79 -65.99 8.63
C SER A 35 8.47 -64.52 8.92
N GLN A 36 9.07 -63.99 9.99
CA GLN A 36 8.71 -62.66 10.47
C GLN A 36 9.28 -61.61 9.51
N GLU A 37 8.43 -61.04 8.66
CA GLU A 37 8.80 -59.90 7.82
C GLU A 37 9.35 -58.78 8.72
N MET A 38 10.48 -58.20 8.29
CA MET A 38 11.14 -57.15 9.06
C MET A 38 10.25 -55.90 9.10
N PRO A 39 10.09 -55.24 10.25
CA PRO A 39 9.13 -54.14 10.42
C PRO A 39 9.56 -52.81 9.76
N PHE A 40 10.52 -52.84 8.84
CA PHE A 40 11.03 -51.71 8.06
C PHE A 40 11.51 -52.15 6.68
N THR A 41 11.54 -51.23 5.71
CA THR A 41 12.09 -51.48 4.36
C THR A 41 13.60 -51.76 4.41
N LEU A 42 14.06 -52.73 3.64
CA LEU A 42 15.44 -53.22 3.65
C LEU A 42 16.22 -52.84 2.38
N ASP A 43 15.52 -52.77 1.27
CA ASP A 43 15.98 -52.54 -0.10
C ASP A 43 15.45 -51.22 -0.68
N PHE A 44 14.64 -50.47 0.08
CA PHE A 44 13.98 -49.21 -0.29
C PHE A 44 13.09 -49.23 -1.57
N GLU A 45 13.05 -50.34 -2.32
CA GLU A 45 12.33 -50.54 -3.59
C GLU A 45 10.82 -50.24 -3.57
N ALA A 46 10.22 -50.18 -2.38
CA ALA A 46 8.86 -49.67 -2.19
C ALA A 46 8.71 -48.16 -2.52
N GLY A 47 9.82 -47.43 -2.73
CA GLY A 47 9.84 -45.98 -2.88
C GLY A 47 9.57 -45.21 -1.57
N ASP A 48 9.61 -45.90 -0.43
CA ASP A 48 9.32 -45.33 0.89
C ASP A 48 10.36 -45.70 1.97
N LEU A 49 10.28 -44.97 3.08
CA LEU A 49 11.10 -45.17 4.28
C LEU A 49 10.27 -45.82 5.40
N ARG A 50 9.34 -46.74 5.07
CA ARG A 50 8.45 -47.39 6.04
C ARG A 50 9.27 -48.11 7.12
N GLY A 51 8.96 -47.80 8.37
CA GLY A 51 9.68 -48.33 9.53
C GLY A 51 11.03 -47.66 9.81
N TRP A 52 11.36 -46.56 9.14
CA TRP A 52 12.50 -45.70 9.47
C TRP A 52 12.03 -44.31 9.96
N THR A 53 12.70 -43.79 10.97
CA THR A 53 12.52 -42.44 11.51
C THR A 53 13.70 -41.57 11.09
N LYS A 54 13.43 -40.46 10.39
CA LYS A 54 14.48 -39.49 10.04
C LYS A 54 14.60 -38.34 11.03
N THR A 55 15.80 -37.77 11.11
CA THR A 55 16.10 -36.48 11.76
C THR A 55 16.94 -35.63 10.81
N GLY A 56 16.91 -34.30 11.00
CA GLY A 56 17.58 -33.36 10.10
C GLY A 56 16.94 -33.26 8.70
N ASN A 57 17.68 -32.72 7.74
CA ASN A 57 17.22 -32.43 6.37
C ASN A 57 17.93 -33.26 5.29
N ALA A 58 19.05 -33.94 5.59
CA ALA A 58 19.74 -34.83 4.64
C ALA A 58 18.82 -35.90 4.02
N PHE A 59 17.79 -36.31 4.76
CA PHE A 59 16.83 -37.34 4.36
C PHE A 59 15.50 -36.78 3.79
N ASP A 60 15.50 -35.55 3.25
CA ASP A 60 14.29 -34.92 2.67
C ASP A 60 13.92 -35.40 1.27
N PHE A 61 14.89 -35.85 0.48
CA PHE A 61 14.68 -36.35 -0.88
C PHE A 61 14.97 -37.85 -1.02
N GLN A 62 14.75 -38.61 0.07
CA GLN A 62 15.05 -40.04 0.17
C GLN A 62 13.76 -40.90 0.23
N PRO A 63 13.78 -42.15 -0.28
CA PRO A 63 14.84 -42.70 -1.12
C PRO A 63 14.92 -41.93 -2.46
N THR A 64 16.12 -41.89 -3.04
CA THR A 64 16.38 -41.28 -4.34
C THR A 64 16.18 -42.31 -5.46
N LEU A 65 15.81 -41.85 -6.66
CA LEU A 65 15.38 -42.70 -7.77
C LEU A 65 16.44 -42.80 -8.87
N ASP A 66 16.75 -44.01 -9.31
CA ASP A 66 17.69 -44.36 -10.39
C ASP A 66 19.13 -43.80 -10.15
N ASP A 67 20.04 -43.96 -11.12
CA ASP A 67 21.48 -43.68 -10.93
C ASP A 67 21.84 -42.20 -11.12
N ASN A 68 21.53 -41.38 -10.11
CA ASN A 68 21.74 -39.93 -10.14
C ASN A 68 23.20 -39.48 -10.36
N PRO A 69 24.24 -40.09 -9.74
CA PRO A 69 25.63 -39.82 -10.07
C PRO A 69 25.96 -39.96 -11.56
N THR A 70 25.45 -41.01 -12.23
CA THR A 70 25.60 -41.18 -13.68
C THR A 70 24.78 -40.15 -14.47
N ALA A 71 23.56 -39.83 -14.03
CA ALA A 71 22.71 -38.83 -14.68
C ALA A 71 23.25 -37.38 -14.58
N ARG A 72 24.20 -37.11 -13.66
CA ARG A 72 24.99 -35.85 -13.62
C ARG A 72 26.42 -35.99 -14.16
N GLU A 73 26.71 -37.04 -14.94
CA GLU A 73 28.00 -37.30 -15.59
C GLU A 73 29.21 -37.36 -14.62
N ARG A 74 28.99 -37.73 -13.34
CA ARG A 74 30.02 -37.71 -12.28
C ARG A 74 31.16 -38.74 -12.47
N GLY A 75 31.00 -39.69 -13.39
CA GLY A 75 31.98 -40.77 -13.64
C GLY A 75 32.08 -41.82 -12.52
N GLN A 76 31.20 -41.75 -11.52
CA GLN A 76 31.13 -42.66 -10.37
C GLN A 76 29.70 -43.21 -10.27
N PRO A 77 29.32 -44.27 -11.03
CA PRO A 77 27.97 -44.82 -10.98
C PRO A 77 27.66 -45.37 -9.59
N SER A 78 26.48 -45.11 -9.05
CA SER A 78 26.11 -45.45 -7.66
C SER A 78 26.18 -46.96 -7.36
N GLN A 79 25.93 -47.82 -8.36
CA GLN A 79 25.84 -49.29 -8.21
C GLN A 79 24.85 -49.73 -7.11
N HIS A 80 23.76 -48.98 -6.95
CA HIS A 80 22.60 -49.42 -6.18
C HIS A 80 21.95 -50.66 -6.79
N GLN A 81 21.16 -51.38 -5.99
CA GLN A 81 20.31 -52.46 -6.44
C GLN A 81 18.91 -51.92 -6.77
N GLY A 82 18.33 -52.37 -7.87
CA GLY A 82 16.94 -52.00 -8.20
C GLY A 82 16.84 -50.58 -8.75
N ARG A 83 16.09 -49.71 -8.06
CA ARG A 83 15.77 -48.34 -8.48
C ARG A 83 15.78 -47.30 -7.35
N TYR A 84 15.54 -47.69 -6.10
CA TYR A 84 15.44 -46.78 -4.97
C TYR A 84 16.52 -47.07 -3.94
N TRP A 85 17.28 -46.04 -3.56
CA TRP A 85 18.38 -46.15 -2.61
C TRP A 85 18.45 -44.91 -1.72
N VAL A 86 19.28 -44.94 -0.67
CA VAL A 86 19.57 -43.76 0.15
C VAL A 86 20.89 -43.15 -0.31
N GLY A 87 20.87 -41.92 -0.78
CA GLY A 87 22.06 -41.15 -1.17
C GLY A 87 21.90 -39.69 -0.78
N THR A 88 22.48 -39.27 0.35
CA THR A 88 22.13 -37.96 0.95
C THR A 88 22.67 -36.75 0.19
N TYR A 89 23.51 -36.92 -0.83
CA TYR A 89 23.84 -35.86 -1.79
C TYR A 89 22.69 -35.53 -2.76
N GLU A 90 21.75 -36.46 -2.95
CA GLU A 90 20.81 -36.48 -4.06
C GLU A 90 19.49 -35.75 -3.79
N ARG A 91 18.85 -35.28 -4.88
CA ARG A 91 17.60 -34.50 -4.86
C ARG A 91 16.60 -34.91 -5.95
N TYR A 92 16.69 -36.16 -6.43
CA TYR A 92 15.78 -36.69 -7.44
C TYR A 92 15.00 -37.91 -6.94
N GLN A 93 13.68 -37.87 -7.10
CA GLN A 93 12.71 -38.90 -6.70
C GLN A 93 11.64 -39.10 -7.77
N GLY A 94 11.92 -38.76 -9.04
CA GLY A 94 10.95 -38.79 -10.13
C GLY A 94 9.79 -37.78 -10.04
N LYS A 95 9.79 -36.87 -9.04
CA LYS A 95 8.68 -35.94 -8.82
C LYS A 95 8.66 -34.83 -9.87
N ARG A 96 7.47 -34.46 -10.34
CA ARG A 96 7.26 -33.44 -11.40
C ARG A 96 8.03 -32.14 -11.08
N GLY A 97 8.92 -31.75 -11.98
CA GLY A 97 9.76 -30.55 -11.85
C GLY A 97 11.18 -30.81 -11.32
N GLN A 98 11.46 -32.00 -10.79
CA GLN A 98 12.84 -32.43 -10.55
C GLN A 98 13.50 -32.90 -11.87
N LYS A 99 14.83 -32.92 -11.92
CA LYS A 99 15.64 -33.51 -13.00
C LYS A 99 16.50 -34.63 -12.43
N ALA A 100 16.72 -35.69 -13.21
CA ALA A 100 17.68 -36.74 -12.86
C ALA A 100 19.09 -36.14 -12.67
N GLY A 101 19.87 -36.68 -11.75
CA GLY A 101 21.16 -36.14 -11.34
C GLY A 101 21.09 -34.85 -10.52
N GLY A 102 19.89 -34.35 -10.20
CA GLY A 102 19.68 -33.15 -9.39
C GLY A 102 20.17 -33.34 -7.94
N ILE A 103 20.90 -32.35 -7.42
CA ILE A 103 21.65 -32.43 -6.15
C ILE A 103 21.03 -31.59 -5.03
N GLN A 104 21.30 -31.96 -3.78
CA GLN A 104 21.18 -31.08 -2.61
C GLN A 104 22.55 -30.70 -2.02
N GLY A 105 23.61 -31.45 -2.35
CA GLY A 105 24.99 -31.18 -1.94
C GLY A 105 25.34 -31.71 -0.55
N ASP A 106 26.58 -31.48 -0.12
CA ASP A 106 27.11 -31.94 1.18
C ASP A 106 26.63 -31.09 2.39
N GLY A 107 25.78 -30.08 2.18
CA GLY A 107 25.38 -29.14 3.23
C GLY A 107 24.40 -29.71 4.28
N PRO A 108 23.31 -30.41 3.87
CA PRO A 108 22.34 -31.04 4.77
C PRO A 108 22.97 -32.04 5.74
N THR A 109 22.34 -32.25 6.89
CA THR A 109 22.74 -33.29 7.87
C THR A 109 21.51 -33.95 8.48
N GLY A 110 21.68 -35.10 9.13
CA GLY A 110 20.60 -35.86 9.74
C GLY A 110 20.96 -37.30 10.12
N THR A 111 19.93 -38.07 10.48
CA THR A 111 20.02 -39.53 10.58
C THR A 111 18.76 -40.19 10.02
N LEU A 112 18.85 -41.45 9.65
CA LEU A 112 17.72 -42.33 9.34
C LEU A 112 17.86 -43.60 10.17
N THR A 113 16.96 -43.81 11.14
CA THR A 113 17.05 -44.88 12.14
C THR A 113 15.88 -45.85 12.00
N SER A 114 16.15 -47.15 11.91
CA SER A 114 15.09 -48.16 11.84
C SER A 114 14.31 -48.26 13.15
N VAL A 115 13.08 -48.77 13.09
CA VAL A 115 12.41 -49.35 14.28
C VAL A 115 13.24 -50.52 14.84
N ALA A 116 13.05 -50.81 16.12
CA ALA A 116 13.86 -51.80 16.83
C ALA A 116 13.39 -53.25 16.58
N PHE A 117 14.31 -54.09 16.10
CA PHE A 117 14.10 -55.50 15.75
C PHE A 117 14.92 -56.45 16.64
N THR A 118 14.60 -57.74 16.63
CA THR A 118 15.39 -58.77 17.31
C THR A 118 16.49 -59.27 16.37
N ILE A 119 17.75 -59.13 16.79
CA ILE A 119 18.91 -59.57 15.99
C ILE A 119 18.95 -61.10 15.98
N SER A 120 19.00 -61.71 14.79
CA SER A 120 19.10 -63.16 14.60
C SER A 120 20.55 -63.63 14.43
N LYS A 121 20.83 -64.92 14.70
CA LYS A 121 22.13 -65.53 14.36
C LYS A 121 22.27 -65.62 12.84
N GLY A 122 23.35 -65.06 12.30
CA GLY A 122 23.53 -64.92 10.86
C GLY A 122 24.43 -63.74 10.51
N THR A 123 24.32 -63.25 9.28
CA THR A 123 24.99 -62.02 8.83
C THR A 123 23.99 -60.99 8.31
N LEU A 124 24.38 -59.72 8.39
CA LEU A 124 23.76 -58.60 7.68
C LEU A 124 24.73 -58.11 6.61
N SER A 125 24.34 -58.14 5.34
CA SER A 125 25.12 -57.54 4.24
C SER A 125 24.35 -56.39 3.60
N PHE A 126 25.03 -55.31 3.23
CA PHE A 126 24.43 -54.11 2.63
C PHE A 126 25.44 -53.35 1.77
N LEU A 127 24.95 -52.51 0.86
CA LEU A 127 25.74 -51.59 0.05
C LEU A 127 26.02 -50.30 0.82
N VAL A 128 27.26 -49.78 0.74
CA VAL A 128 27.63 -48.48 1.32
C VAL A 128 28.65 -47.73 0.45
N GLY A 129 28.47 -46.41 0.33
CA GLY A 129 29.31 -45.46 -0.41
C GLY A 129 29.27 -44.08 0.24
N GLY A 130 29.60 -43.02 -0.50
CA GLY A 130 29.71 -41.66 0.02
C GLY A 130 31.00 -41.44 0.85
N GLY A 131 30.92 -40.57 1.84
CA GLY A 131 32.07 -40.08 2.61
C GLY A 131 32.73 -41.11 3.53
N SER A 132 34.07 -41.05 3.61
CA SER A 132 34.90 -41.95 4.44
C SER A 132 35.08 -41.48 5.89
N SER A 133 34.34 -40.46 6.32
CA SER A 133 34.47 -39.89 7.66
C SER A 133 33.69 -40.72 8.69
N SER A 134 34.08 -40.64 9.97
CA SER A 134 33.25 -41.16 11.07
C SER A 134 31.95 -40.36 11.29
N ASN A 135 31.71 -39.28 10.54
CA ASN A 135 30.46 -38.53 10.57
C ASN A 135 29.46 -38.99 9.49
N THR A 136 29.92 -39.75 8.49
CA THR A 136 29.15 -40.22 7.33
C THR A 136 29.21 -41.76 7.31
N ARG A 137 28.23 -42.42 7.95
CA ARG A 137 28.35 -43.85 8.30
C ARG A 137 27.03 -44.59 8.43
N VAL A 138 27.07 -45.91 8.31
CA VAL A 138 26.02 -46.85 8.70
C VAL A 138 26.41 -47.52 10.01
N GLU A 139 25.46 -47.77 10.90
CA GLU A 139 25.66 -48.35 12.24
C GLU A 139 24.68 -49.49 12.55
N LEU A 140 25.15 -50.50 13.30
CA LEU A 140 24.29 -51.38 14.08
C LEU A 140 24.33 -50.92 15.54
N LEU A 141 23.15 -50.70 16.10
CA LEU A 141 22.95 -50.28 17.49
C LEU A 141 22.24 -51.41 18.24
N VAL A 142 22.68 -51.70 19.46
CA VAL A 142 22.04 -52.63 20.40
C VAL A 142 21.37 -51.83 21.51
N LEU A 143 20.16 -52.24 21.90
CA LEU A 143 19.46 -51.64 23.03
C LEU A 143 19.94 -52.25 24.35
N GLU A 144 20.25 -51.42 25.34
CA GLU A 144 20.71 -51.84 26.66
C GLU A 144 19.61 -51.64 27.71
N GLY A 145 19.26 -52.71 28.43
CA GLY A 145 18.15 -52.71 29.38
C GLY A 145 16.77 -52.69 28.73
N THR A 146 15.78 -52.10 29.42
CA THR A 146 14.37 -52.03 28.97
C THR A 146 14.01 -50.71 28.27
N SER A 147 14.94 -49.75 28.15
CA SER A 147 14.70 -48.45 27.55
C SER A 147 15.04 -48.44 26.06
N GLU A 148 14.10 -48.03 25.20
CA GLU A 148 14.37 -47.88 23.76
C GLU A 148 15.27 -46.68 23.40
N PHE A 149 15.69 -45.90 24.40
CA PHE A 149 16.58 -44.74 24.27
C PHE A 149 18.03 -45.04 24.72
N SER A 150 18.28 -46.19 25.35
CA SER A 150 19.64 -46.58 25.77
C SER A 150 20.29 -47.39 24.64
N GLU A 151 20.88 -46.71 23.68
CA GLU A 151 21.47 -47.29 22.47
C GLU A 151 23.00 -47.37 22.56
N ARG A 152 23.57 -48.54 22.32
CA ARG A 152 25.01 -48.74 22.14
C ARG A 152 25.35 -49.05 20.69
N GLN A 153 26.21 -48.25 20.08
CA GLN A 153 26.87 -48.58 18.81
C GLN A 153 27.76 -49.81 18.99
N VAL A 154 27.54 -50.85 18.17
CA VAL A 154 28.32 -52.10 18.24
C VAL A 154 29.09 -52.44 16.96
N LEU A 155 28.60 -52.00 15.80
CA LEU A 155 29.28 -52.08 14.51
C LEU A 155 29.03 -50.79 13.73
N SER A 156 29.97 -50.40 12.88
CA SER A 156 29.78 -49.29 11.95
C SER A 156 30.74 -49.36 10.76
N VAL A 157 30.39 -48.72 9.66
CA VAL A 157 31.20 -48.58 8.45
C VAL A 157 30.86 -47.26 7.74
N SER A 158 31.87 -46.63 7.14
CA SER A 158 31.72 -45.42 6.32
C SER A 158 31.92 -45.74 4.83
N GLY A 159 31.66 -44.77 3.96
CA GLY A 159 32.02 -44.85 2.54
C GLY A 159 33.54 -44.75 2.30
N LYS A 160 33.93 -44.47 1.07
CA LYS A 160 35.35 -44.38 0.63
C LYS A 160 35.66 -43.13 -0.19
N ASN A 161 34.88 -42.06 0.00
CA ASN A 161 34.89 -40.85 -0.84
C ASN A 161 34.64 -41.20 -2.31
N THR A 162 33.56 -41.95 -2.53
CA THR A 162 33.10 -42.39 -3.86
C THR A 162 31.59 -42.56 -3.85
N GLU A 163 30.92 -42.10 -4.90
CA GLU A 163 29.47 -42.27 -5.06
C GLU A 163 29.10 -43.76 -5.16
N THR A 164 29.95 -44.54 -5.85
CA THR A 164 29.82 -45.98 -6.06
C THR A 164 29.84 -46.75 -4.75
N MET A 165 28.74 -47.43 -4.46
CA MET A 165 28.60 -48.25 -3.26
C MET A 165 29.33 -49.59 -3.39
N THR A 166 29.84 -50.10 -2.27
CA THR A 166 30.47 -51.43 -2.17
C THR A 166 29.81 -52.25 -1.08
N ARG A 167 29.67 -53.57 -1.27
CA ARG A 167 28.94 -54.44 -0.34
C ARG A 167 29.81 -54.79 0.87
N VAL A 168 29.31 -54.49 2.05
CA VAL A 168 29.87 -54.82 3.37
C VAL A 168 29.03 -55.93 3.99
N THR A 169 29.66 -56.78 4.81
CA THR A 169 28.99 -57.85 5.55
C THR A 169 29.42 -57.81 7.02
N TRP A 170 28.46 -57.91 7.92
CA TRP A 170 28.62 -57.94 9.37
C TRP A 170 28.17 -59.29 9.93
N ASP A 171 28.96 -59.88 10.84
CA ASP A 171 28.54 -61.01 11.65
C ASP A 171 27.64 -60.53 12.81
N LEU A 172 26.46 -61.14 12.93
CA LEU A 172 25.48 -60.85 13.97
C LEU A 172 25.52 -61.84 15.13
N ALA A 173 26.31 -62.92 15.04
CA ALA A 173 26.40 -63.94 16.09
C ALA A 173 26.70 -63.38 17.50
N PRO A 174 27.56 -62.34 17.70
CA PRO A 174 27.79 -61.74 19.02
C PRO A 174 26.60 -60.95 19.62
N TYR A 175 25.60 -60.65 18.80
CA TYR A 175 24.46 -59.78 19.16
C TYR A 175 23.11 -60.51 19.09
N ALA A 176 23.09 -61.76 18.63
CA ALA A 176 21.87 -62.53 18.45
C ALA A 176 21.04 -62.66 19.74
N GLY A 177 19.72 -62.55 19.60
CA GLY A 177 18.76 -62.53 20.71
C GLY A 177 18.57 -61.15 21.37
N LYS A 178 19.44 -60.17 21.11
CA LYS A 178 19.28 -58.79 21.60
C LYS A 178 18.35 -58.00 20.68
N ARG A 179 17.72 -56.94 21.20
CA ARG A 179 17.06 -55.93 20.35
C ARG A 179 18.07 -54.92 19.83
N GLY A 180 17.89 -54.46 18.60
CA GLY A 180 18.75 -53.46 17.97
C GLY A 180 18.05 -52.64 16.90
N LYS A 181 18.76 -51.64 16.37
CA LYS A 181 18.34 -50.73 15.29
C LYS A 181 19.47 -50.58 14.29
N ILE A 182 19.16 -50.36 13.02
CA ILE A 182 20.13 -49.86 12.03
C ILE A 182 20.01 -48.33 12.00
N LYS A 183 21.14 -47.62 11.92
CA LYS A 183 21.16 -46.16 11.79
C LYS A 183 22.09 -45.75 10.66
N ILE A 184 21.56 -44.98 9.71
CA ILE A 184 22.34 -44.29 8.67
C ILE A 184 22.53 -42.85 9.16
N VAL A 185 23.77 -42.38 9.19
CA VAL A 185 24.18 -41.12 9.82
C VAL A 185 24.87 -40.24 8.80
N ASP A 186 24.43 -38.99 8.72
CA ASP A 186 25.05 -37.94 7.92
C ASP A 186 25.25 -36.68 8.78
N ALA A 187 26.43 -36.55 9.36
CA ALA A 187 26.74 -35.56 10.39
C ALA A 187 27.95 -34.67 10.03
N SER A 188 28.23 -34.46 8.75
CA SER A 188 29.28 -33.55 8.29
C SER A 188 28.77 -32.65 7.17
N SER A 189 29.06 -31.35 7.25
CA SER A 189 28.86 -30.41 6.13
C SER A 189 30.16 -30.09 5.37
N SER A 190 31.17 -30.97 5.48
CA SER A 190 32.44 -30.89 4.75
C SER A 190 32.29 -31.39 3.32
N GLY A 191 33.32 -31.25 2.48
CA GLY A 191 33.41 -32.05 1.26
C GLY A 191 33.29 -33.55 1.58
N TRP A 192 32.50 -34.29 0.79
CA TRP A 192 32.07 -35.67 1.09
C TRP A 192 31.21 -35.80 2.37
N GLY A 193 30.51 -34.73 2.74
CA GLY A 193 29.45 -34.70 3.75
C GLY A 193 28.15 -35.33 3.24
N HIS A 194 28.21 -36.61 2.89
CA HIS A 194 27.05 -37.42 2.55
C HIS A 194 27.32 -38.92 2.74
N ILE A 195 26.26 -39.72 2.81
CA ILE A 195 26.28 -41.17 2.95
C ILE A 195 25.38 -41.82 1.90
N ASN A 196 25.89 -42.86 1.24
CA ASN A 196 25.14 -43.67 0.30
C ASN A 196 24.95 -45.07 0.92
N ALA A 197 23.72 -45.59 0.99
CA ALA A 197 23.40 -46.86 1.63
C ALA A 197 22.19 -47.56 1.00
N ASP A 198 22.24 -48.88 0.87
CA ASP A 198 21.25 -49.67 0.11
C ASP A 198 21.31 -51.18 0.45
N ASP A 199 20.32 -51.97 0.01
CA ASP A 199 20.38 -53.44 -0.13
C ASP A 199 20.65 -54.24 1.17
N PHE A 200 19.94 -53.94 2.27
CA PHE A 200 20.13 -54.58 3.58
C PHE A 200 19.57 -56.01 3.66
N ARG A 201 20.43 -57.03 3.51
CA ARG A 201 20.06 -58.45 3.52
C ARG A 201 20.47 -59.15 4.81
N PHE A 202 19.51 -59.74 5.52
CA PHE A 202 19.76 -60.66 6.63
C PHE A 202 19.79 -62.11 6.11
N THR A 203 20.80 -62.89 6.48
CA THR A 203 20.85 -64.34 6.18
C THR A 203 21.02 -65.14 7.47
N SER A 204 20.04 -65.99 7.80
CA SER A 204 20.09 -66.85 8.98
C SER A 204 20.92 -68.10 8.68
N ARG A 205 21.98 -68.34 9.45
CA ARG A 205 22.85 -69.52 9.27
C ARG A 205 22.24 -70.72 10.00
N GLN A 206 21.19 -71.31 9.42
CA GLN A 206 20.68 -72.59 9.92
C GLN A 206 21.74 -73.68 9.74
N THR A 207 22.09 -74.35 10.84
CA THR A 207 22.94 -75.53 10.82
C THR A 207 22.09 -76.75 10.42
N GLY A 208 21.98 -76.97 9.11
CA GLY A 208 21.36 -78.16 8.50
C GLY A 208 22.37 -78.91 7.65
N THR A 209 22.34 -80.24 7.70
CA THR A 209 23.22 -81.14 6.94
C THR A 209 23.10 -80.95 5.43
N ALA A 210 24.21 -81.00 4.71
CA ALA A 210 24.20 -81.03 3.26
C ALA A 210 23.75 -82.41 2.76
N ASP A 211 22.79 -82.45 1.83
CA ASP A 211 22.61 -83.58 0.92
C ASP A 211 21.88 -83.12 -0.36
N GLY A 212 22.28 -83.68 -1.51
CA GLY A 212 21.70 -83.42 -2.83
C GLY A 212 22.02 -82.06 -3.50
N PRO A 213 22.01 -81.99 -4.85
CA PRO A 213 22.08 -80.72 -5.60
C PRO A 213 20.75 -79.95 -5.47
N ALA A 214 20.83 -78.64 -5.26
CA ALA A 214 19.66 -77.79 -5.04
C ALA A 214 18.75 -77.72 -6.29
N ARG A 215 17.56 -78.32 -6.18
CA ARG A 215 16.48 -78.25 -7.18
C ARG A 215 16.09 -76.78 -7.42
N PRO A 216 15.92 -76.32 -8.68
CA PRO A 216 15.50 -74.95 -8.95
C PRO A 216 14.11 -74.71 -8.33
N GLN A 217 14.02 -73.71 -7.44
CA GLN A 217 12.76 -73.29 -6.84
C GLN A 217 12.15 -72.18 -7.69
N ALA A 218 10.83 -72.22 -7.85
CA ALA A 218 10.06 -71.12 -8.40
C ALA A 218 9.94 -70.01 -7.35
N LEU A 219 10.09 -68.77 -7.77
CA LEU A 219 9.87 -67.58 -6.95
C LEU A 219 9.02 -66.58 -7.71
N ILE A 220 8.31 -65.72 -6.99
CA ILE A 220 7.58 -64.57 -7.55
C ILE A 220 8.17 -63.30 -6.94
N ALA A 221 8.43 -62.30 -7.78
CA ALA A 221 8.85 -60.97 -7.37
C ALA A 221 7.84 -59.90 -7.85
N PRO A 222 7.41 -58.97 -6.97
CA PRO A 222 7.58 -59.00 -5.53
C PRO A 222 6.73 -60.11 -4.88
N SER A 223 7.11 -60.57 -3.69
CA SER A 223 6.33 -61.55 -2.90
C SER A 223 5.04 -60.95 -2.31
N PHE A 224 5.01 -59.63 -2.12
CA PHE A 224 3.84 -58.84 -1.76
C PHE A 224 3.80 -57.60 -2.65
N LEU A 225 2.66 -57.33 -3.29
CA LEU A 225 2.40 -56.09 -4.02
C LEU A 225 1.11 -55.46 -3.49
N LYS A 226 1.14 -54.14 -3.27
CA LYS A 226 -0.03 -53.34 -2.95
C LYS A 226 -0.29 -52.36 -4.08
N VAL A 227 -1.53 -52.31 -4.56
CA VAL A 227 -1.98 -51.39 -5.62
C VAL A 227 -3.33 -50.80 -5.27
N THR A 228 -3.66 -49.65 -5.85
CA THR A 228 -5.02 -49.10 -5.85
C THR A 228 -5.88 -49.84 -6.88
N ARG A 229 -7.17 -50.08 -6.60
CA ARG A 229 -8.12 -50.62 -7.59
C ARG A 229 -8.12 -49.75 -8.87
N GLY A 230 -7.78 -50.36 -10.01
CA GLY A 230 -7.60 -49.71 -11.32
C GLY A 230 -6.13 -49.54 -11.74
N GLU A 231 -5.18 -49.82 -10.85
CA GLU A 231 -3.76 -49.92 -11.20
C GLU A 231 -3.41 -51.35 -11.65
N LYS A 232 -2.40 -51.46 -12.54
CA LYS A 232 -1.90 -52.76 -13.01
C LYS A 232 -0.94 -53.36 -11.98
N ALA A 233 -1.26 -54.54 -11.46
CA ALA A 233 -0.38 -55.28 -10.58
C ALA A 233 0.51 -56.23 -11.39
N VAL A 234 1.83 -56.02 -11.38
CA VAL A 234 2.80 -56.77 -12.20
C VAL A 234 3.67 -57.66 -11.31
N PHE A 235 3.84 -58.92 -11.71
CA PHE A 235 4.65 -59.92 -11.02
C PHE A 235 5.60 -60.60 -12.01
N GLU A 236 6.84 -60.84 -11.60
CA GLU A 236 7.87 -61.52 -12.37
C GLU A 236 8.19 -62.89 -11.76
N SER A 237 8.43 -63.90 -12.59
CA SER A 237 8.96 -65.18 -12.11
C SER A 237 10.47 -65.07 -11.91
N ARG A 238 10.97 -65.49 -10.75
CA ARG A 238 12.40 -65.69 -10.50
C ARG A 238 12.69 -67.16 -10.20
N SER A 239 13.96 -67.53 -10.20
CA SER A 239 14.42 -68.87 -9.80
C SER A 239 15.67 -68.76 -8.93
N THR A 240 15.96 -69.81 -8.17
CA THR A 240 17.14 -69.92 -7.29
C THR A 240 18.41 -70.41 -7.99
N HIS A 241 18.43 -70.48 -9.33
CA HIS A 241 19.49 -71.12 -10.11
C HIS A 241 20.28 -70.16 -11.00
N ASP A 242 21.45 -70.63 -11.42
CA ASP A 242 22.41 -69.96 -12.32
C ASP A 242 21.80 -69.71 -13.73
N PRO A 243 22.18 -68.65 -14.48
CA PRO A 243 21.49 -68.23 -15.71
C PRO A 243 21.43 -69.23 -16.88
N GLY A 244 22.11 -70.38 -16.77
CA GLY A 244 22.12 -71.43 -17.79
C GLY A 244 20.93 -72.40 -17.79
N ILE A 245 20.11 -72.45 -16.72
CA ILE A 245 18.98 -73.40 -16.62
C ILE A 245 17.67 -72.66 -16.35
N ALA A 246 16.94 -72.34 -17.42
CA ALA A 246 15.65 -71.66 -17.35
C ALA A 246 14.48 -72.61 -17.00
N LEU A 247 13.46 -72.09 -16.29
CA LEU A 247 12.16 -72.73 -16.19
C LEU A 247 11.53 -72.81 -17.59
N ARG A 248 11.34 -74.01 -18.15
CA ARG A 248 10.86 -74.17 -19.54
C ARG A 248 9.44 -73.64 -19.77
N ARG A 249 8.58 -73.68 -18.74
CA ARG A 249 7.22 -73.13 -18.80
C ARG A 249 6.83 -72.58 -17.43
N GLN A 250 6.31 -71.36 -17.43
CA GLN A 250 5.78 -70.66 -16.25
C GLN A 250 4.27 -70.48 -16.45
N ILE A 251 3.44 -70.97 -15.54
CA ILE A 251 1.98 -70.88 -15.60
C ILE A 251 1.49 -70.11 -14.37
N TRP A 252 0.74 -69.04 -14.61
CA TRP A 252 0.27 -68.11 -13.58
C TRP A 252 -1.24 -68.24 -13.32
N THR A 253 -1.63 -68.03 -12.07
CA THR A 253 -3.03 -67.92 -11.64
C THR A 253 -3.22 -66.69 -10.75
N GLY A 254 -4.34 -66.01 -10.92
CA GLY A 254 -4.68 -64.79 -10.20
C GLY A 254 -6.18 -64.67 -9.89
N PRO A 255 -6.61 -63.57 -9.25
CA PRO A 255 -7.99 -63.36 -8.85
C PRO A 255 -8.93 -63.13 -10.06
N GLY A 256 -10.21 -63.47 -9.90
CA GLY A 256 -11.21 -63.33 -10.97
C GLY A 256 -10.98 -64.26 -12.16
N SER A 257 -10.41 -65.45 -11.92
CA SER A 257 -10.04 -66.43 -12.96
C SER A 257 -8.95 -65.97 -13.94
N GLN A 258 -8.22 -64.88 -13.64
CA GLN A 258 -7.10 -64.42 -14.45
C GLN A 258 -5.97 -65.47 -14.46
N GLN A 259 -5.40 -65.73 -15.64
CA GLN A 259 -4.30 -66.67 -15.86
C GLN A 259 -3.35 -66.13 -16.94
N GLY A 260 -2.14 -66.66 -17.01
CA GLY A 260 -1.15 -66.27 -18.02
C GLY A 260 0.05 -67.23 -18.07
N GLU A 261 0.90 -67.07 -19.07
CA GLU A 261 2.14 -67.84 -19.21
C GLU A 261 3.34 -66.95 -19.52
N GLY A 262 4.54 -67.43 -19.16
CA GLY A 262 5.82 -66.74 -19.39
C GLY A 262 6.36 -66.00 -18.17
N GLY A 263 7.44 -65.24 -18.36
CA GLY A 263 8.24 -64.69 -17.25
C GLY A 263 7.59 -63.55 -16.44
N VAL A 264 6.52 -62.93 -16.95
CA VAL A 264 5.85 -61.78 -16.33
C VAL A 264 4.34 -61.95 -16.43
N PHE A 265 3.62 -61.64 -15.35
CA PHE A 265 2.17 -61.69 -15.26
C PHE A 265 1.61 -60.36 -14.78
N THR A 266 0.64 -59.80 -15.51
CA THR A 266 -0.05 -58.57 -15.15
C THR A 266 -1.50 -58.89 -14.79
N VAL A 267 -1.91 -58.50 -13.59
CA VAL A 267 -3.27 -58.65 -13.07
C VAL A 267 -4.01 -57.33 -13.22
N ALA A 268 -5.14 -57.37 -13.91
CA ALA A 268 -6.11 -56.27 -13.93
C ALA A 268 -6.86 -56.22 -12.59
N THR A 269 -6.99 -55.02 -12.02
CA THR A 269 -7.60 -54.83 -10.70
C THR A 269 -8.91 -54.03 -10.73
N ASP A 270 -9.31 -53.57 -11.90
CA ASP A 270 -10.45 -52.68 -12.18
C ASP A 270 -11.78 -53.22 -11.63
N ASP A 271 -12.01 -54.54 -11.71
CA ASP A 271 -13.20 -55.23 -11.22
C ASP A 271 -13.01 -55.90 -9.84
N LEU A 272 -11.81 -55.86 -9.27
CA LEU A 272 -11.54 -56.45 -7.96
C LEU A 272 -12.14 -55.60 -6.83
N ALA A 273 -12.66 -56.26 -5.81
CA ALA A 273 -13.05 -55.60 -4.56
C ALA A 273 -11.79 -55.21 -3.78
N PRO A 274 -11.82 -54.14 -2.96
CA PRO A 274 -10.72 -53.88 -2.04
C PRO A 274 -10.53 -55.05 -1.07
N GLY A 275 -9.30 -55.57 -0.97
CA GLY A 275 -9.00 -56.78 -0.21
C GLY A 275 -7.71 -57.47 -0.67
N THR A 276 -7.42 -58.62 -0.05
CA THR A 276 -6.18 -59.38 -0.27
C THR A 276 -6.43 -60.61 -1.14
N TYR A 277 -5.63 -60.75 -2.20
CA TYR A 277 -5.69 -61.82 -3.18
C TYR A 277 -4.37 -62.60 -3.25
N ARG A 278 -4.43 -63.85 -3.71
CA ARG A 278 -3.26 -64.70 -3.91
C ARG A 278 -2.95 -64.84 -5.39
N ILE A 279 -1.68 -64.62 -5.74
CA ILE A 279 -1.13 -64.93 -7.06
C ILE A 279 -0.36 -66.25 -6.94
N GLY A 280 -0.57 -67.17 -7.87
CA GLY A 280 0.14 -68.44 -7.96
C GLY A 280 1.02 -68.49 -9.21
N LEU A 281 2.18 -69.15 -9.09
CA LEU A 281 3.06 -69.53 -10.19
C LEU A 281 3.36 -71.02 -10.07
N THR A 282 3.19 -71.77 -11.16
CA THR A 282 3.70 -73.13 -11.31
C THR A 282 4.82 -73.11 -12.36
N GLY A 283 6.04 -73.47 -11.96
CA GLY A 283 7.20 -73.59 -12.84
C GLY A 283 7.45 -75.06 -13.20
N LEU A 284 7.45 -75.37 -14.50
CA LEU A 284 7.71 -76.73 -15.01
C LEU A 284 9.16 -76.84 -15.50
N GLY A 285 9.89 -77.84 -14.98
CA GLY A 285 11.22 -78.27 -15.43
C GLY A 285 11.20 -79.67 -16.06
N ASP A 286 12.38 -80.19 -16.44
CA ASP A 286 12.54 -81.38 -17.29
C ASP A 286 11.95 -82.70 -16.75
N HIS A 287 11.50 -82.77 -15.49
CA HIS A 287 10.97 -83.97 -14.84
C HIS A 287 9.46 -83.90 -14.48
N GLU A 288 8.70 -83.01 -15.12
CA GLU A 288 7.23 -82.77 -14.99
C GLU A 288 6.66 -82.42 -13.61
N GLN A 289 7.34 -82.75 -12.50
CA GLN A 289 6.98 -82.34 -11.15
C GLN A 289 7.22 -80.84 -10.95
N GLY A 290 6.26 -80.02 -11.38
CA GLY A 290 6.30 -78.57 -11.28
C GLY A 290 6.42 -78.06 -9.84
N ASP A 291 7.29 -77.09 -9.64
CA ASP A 291 7.40 -76.37 -8.36
C ASP A 291 6.42 -75.19 -8.31
N LYS A 292 6.04 -74.76 -7.09
CA LYS A 292 4.93 -73.81 -6.89
C LYS A 292 5.28 -72.69 -5.92
N ALA A 293 5.21 -71.46 -6.44
CA ALA A 293 5.32 -70.23 -5.67
C ALA A 293 3.96 -69.54 -5.51
N SER A 294 3.84 -68.66 -4.52
CA SER A 294 2.71 -67.73 -4.45
C SER A 294 3.09 -66.40 -3.82
N ALA A 295 2.53 -65.32 -4.36
CA ALA A 295 2.66 -63.95 -3.87
C ALA A 295 1.30 -63.40 -3.42
N THR A 296 1.33 -62.30 -2.69
CA THR A 296 0.16 -61.60 -2.17
C THR A 296 -0.09 -60.31 -2.96
N LEU A 297 -1.33 -60.07 -3.35
CA LEU A 297 -1.79 -58.83 -3.97
C LEU A 297 -2.82 -58.16 -3.04
N GLU A 298 -2.48 -57.02 -2.43
CA GLU A 298 -3.46 -56.18 -1.73
C GLU A 298 -4.01 -55.12 -2.70
N VAL A 299 -5.32 -55.15 -2.94
CA VAL A 299 -6.03 -54.12 -3.70
C VAL A 299 -6.65 -53.13 -2.71
N ALA A 300 -6.16 -51.90 -2.70
CA ALA A 300 -6.67 -50.81 -1.88
C ALA A 300 -7.86 -50.09 -2.55
N ALA A 301 -8.74 -49.52 -1.73
CA ALA A 301 -9.81 -48.65 -2.22
C ALA A 301 -9.24 -47.30 -2.72
N PRO A 302 -9.75 -46.75 -3.84
CA PRO A 302 -9.24 -45.49 -4.41
C PRO A 302 -9.40 -44.30 -3.46
N ALA A 303 -8.28 -43.62 -3.20
CA ALA A 303 -8.17 -42.53 -2.25
C ALA A 303 -8.53 -41.17 -2.88
N TYR A 304 -9.82 -40.96 -3.19
CA TYR A 304 -10.31 -39.74 -3.82
C TYR A 304 -9.94 -38.45 -3.08
N ARG A 305 -9.60 -37.40 -3.82
CA ARG A 305 -9.28 -36.06 -3.33
C ARG A 305 -9.92 -35.01 -4.24
N VAL A 306 -10.21 -33.83 -3.69
CA VAL A 306 -10.60 -32.66 -4.47
C VAL A 306 -9.86 -31.43 -3.95
N SER A 307 -9.30 -30.64 -4.86
CA SER A 307 -8.82 -29.28 -4.57
C SER A 307 -9.76 -28.25 -5.20
N LEU A 308 -9.75 -27.03 -4.64
CA LEU A 308 -10.60 -25.93 -5.08
C LEU A 308 -9.74 -24.70 -5.38
N ASN A 309 -9.79 -24.25 -6.63
CA ASN A 309 -9.15 -23.02 -7.07
C ASN A 309 -10.21 -21.93 -7.27
N ALA A 310 -9.82 -20.66 -7.10
CA ALA A 310 -10.69 -19.51 -7.34
C ALA A 310 -9.92 -18.34 -7.96
N GLU A 311 -10.50 -17.72 -8.97
CA GLU A 311 -9.91 -16.58 -9.68
C GLU A 311 -11.00 -15.51 -9.94
N PRO A 312 -10.82 -14.26 -9.47
CA PRO A 312 -9.80 -13.78 -8.52
C PRO A 312 -10.15 -14.14 -7.05
N THR A 313 -9.15 -14.19 -6.16
CA THR A 313 -9.35 -14.38 -4.71
C THR A 313 -9.60 -13.08 -3.94
N LYS A 314 -9.40 -11.93 -4.59
CA LYS A 314 -9.72 -10.58 -4.07
C LYS A 314 -10.58 -9.86 -5.10
N LEU A 315 -11.69 -9.28 -4.67
CA LEU A 315 -12.64 -8.59 -5.55
C LEU A 315 -13.39 -7.46 -4.82
N LEU A 316 -14.06 -6.62 -5.59
CA LEU A 316 -15.04 -5.66 -5.09
C LEU A 316 -16.43 -6.30 -4.99
N LYS A 317 -17.24 -5.88 -4.02
CA LYS A 317 -18.66 -6.24 -3.89
C LYS A 317 -19.39 -6.06 -5.22
N GLY A 318 -20.13 -7.10 -5.63
CA GLY A 318 -20.83 -7.14 -6.93
C GLY A 318 -20.00 -7.62 -8.13
N GLN A 319 -18.70 -7.88 -7.98
CA GLN A 319 -17.91 -8.56 -9.01
C GLN A 319 -18.08 -10.09 -8.92
N THR A 320 -17.87 -10.77 -10.04
CA THR A 320 -17.89 -12.23 -10.15
C THR A 320 -16.53 -12.84 -9.78
N VAL A 321 -16.57 -14.01 -9.13
CA VAL A 321 -15.42 -14.91 -8.97
C VAL A 321 -15.73 -16.24 -9.65
N ARG A 322 -14.74 -16.83 -10.33
CA ARG A 322 -14.86 -18.19 -10.88
C ARG A 322 -14.17 -19.19 -9.97
N PHE A 323 -14.89 -20.25 -9.61
CA PHE A 323 -14.38 -21.42 -8.92
C PHE A 323 -14.12 -22.57 -9.90
N ARG A 324 -13.13 -23.40 -9.59
CA ARG A 324 -12.87 -24.67 -10.28
C ARG A 324 -12.39 -25.72 -9.28
N ALA A 325 -13.15 -26.81 -9.17
CA ALA A 325 -12.74 -28.04 -8.52
C ALA A 325 -11.80 -28.85 -9.44
N VAL A 326 -10.83 -29.55 -8.84
CA VAL A 326 -10.01 -30.57 -9.52
C VAL A 326 -10.08 -31.84 -8.68
N PHE A 327 -10.65 -32.90 -9.25
CA PHE A 327 -10.93 -34.16 -8.56
C PHE A 327 -10.04 -35.29 -9.09
N VAL A 328 -9.43 -36.07 -8.20
CA VAL A 328 -8.40 -37.07 -8.54
C VAL A 328 -8.53 -38.30 -7.63
N PRO A 329 -8.38 -39.54 -8.15
CA PRO A 329 -8.39 -39.91 -9.57
C PRO A 329 -9.74 -39.60 -10.23
N GLU A 330 -9.78 -39.51 -11.57
CA GLU A 330 -11.04 -39.26 -12.28
C GLU A 330 -12.05 -40.40 -12.05
N LEU A 331 -13.32 -40.03 -11.86
CA LEU A 331 -14.44 -40.95 -11.73
C LEU A 331 -15.64 -40.37 -12.48
N SER A 332 -16.24 -41.16 -13.38
CA SER A 332 -17.43 -40.72 -14.11
C SER A 332 -18.68 -40.72 -13.22
N GLY A 333 -19.59 -39.77 -13.45
CA GLY A 333 -20.84 -39.65 -12.69
C GLY A 333 -20.67 -39.10 -11.26
N VAL A 334 -19.58 -38.40 -10.96
CA VAL A 334 -19.46 -37.57 -9.75
C VAL A 334 -20.26 -36.28 -9.87
N GLU A 335 -20.65 -35.73 -8.72
CA GLU A 335 -21.34 -34.45 -8.60
C GLU A 335 -20.69 -33.58 -7.51
N PHE A 336 -20.63 -32.27 -7.75
CA PHE A 336 -19.97 -31.26 -6.93
C PHE A 336 -21.00 -30.37 -6.22
N LEU A 337 -20.75 -30.03 -4.96
CA LEU A 337 -21.49 -29.02 -4.20
C LEU A 337 -20.52 -27.94 -3.72
N PHE A 338 -20.63 -26.73 -4.26
CA PHE A 338 -19.86 -25.56 -3.84
C PHE A 338 -20.62 -24.81 -2.75
N THR A 339 -19.92 -24.49 -1.66
CA THR A 339 -20.45 -23.74 -0.50
C THR A 339 -19.71 -22.42 -0.40
N PHE A 340 -20.39 -21.28 -0.58
CA PHE A 340 -19.74 -19.98 -0.83
C PHE A 340 -19.40 -19.17 0.42
N GLY A 341 -19.83 -19.61 1.60
CA GLY A 341 -19.48 -19.00 2.89
C GLY A 341 -20.26 -17.73 3.27
N ASP A 342 -21.20 -17.30 2.42
CA ASP A 342 -22.15 -16.19 2.61
C ASP A 342 -23.59 -16.69 2.90
N ASN A 343 -23.72 -17.96 3.27
CA ASN A 343 -24.96 -18.75 3.37
C ASN A 343 -25.62 -19.13 2.03
N THR A 344 -24.89 -19.03 0.91
CA THR A 344 -25.32 -19.60 -0.38
C THR A 344 -24.48 -20.82 -0.79
N GLU A 345 -25.07 -21.68 -1.61
CA GLU A 345 -24.43 -22.87 -2.21
C GLU A 345 -24.95 -23.12 -3.63
N SER A 346 -24.24 -23.95 -4.40
CA SER A 346 -24.56 -24.21 -5.82
C SER A 346 -25.69 -25.21 -6.06
N GLY A 347 -26.12 -25.95 -5.03
CA GLY A 347 -26.71 -27.27 -5.22
C GLY A 347 -25.73 -28.27 -5.85
N TRP A 348 -26.17 -29.51 -6.08
CA TRP A 348 -25.32 -30.55 -6.69
C TRP A 348 -25.28 -30.38 -8.22
N THR A 349 -24.09 -30.15 -8.78
CA THR A 349 -23.85 -29.96 -10.21
C THR A 349 -22.85 -30.99 -10.76
N ARG A 350 -22.84 -31.20 -12.08
CA ARG A 350 -21.82 -32.01 -12.79
C ARG A 350 -20.70 -31.18 -13.41
N ASP A 351 -20.84 -29.86 -13.46
CA ASP A 351 -19.74 -28.99 -13.89
C ASP A 351 -18.74 -28.84 -12.73
N PRO A 352 -17.45 -29.18 -12.92
CA PRO A 352 -16.40 -28.92 -11.94
C PRO A 352 -16.06 -27.43 -11.80
N GLY A 353 -16.69 -26.51 -12.53
CA GLY A 353 -16.55 -25.07 -12.36
C GLY A 353 -17.89 -24.35 -12.17
N ILE A 354 -17.85 -23.22 -11.47
CA ILE A 354 -19.02 -22.34 -11.29
C ILE A 354 -18.56 -20.88 -11.12
N VAL A 355 -19.48 -19.92 -11.28
CA VAL A 355 -19.26 -18.50 -10.96
C VAL A 355 -20.20 -18.06 -9.84
N HIS A 356 -19.73 -17.16 -8.98
CA HIS A 356 -20.51 -16.57 -7.89
C HIS A 356 -20.31 -15.06 -7.80
N THR A 357 -21.25 -14.35 -7.17
CA THR A 357 -21.21 -12.90 -6.97
C THR A 357 -21.57 -12.58 -5.53
N TYR A 358 -20.65 -11.94 -4.79
CA TYR A 358 -20.88 -11.59 -3.39
C TYR A 358 -21.59 -10.23 -3.25
N SER A 359 -22.77 -10.26 -2.62
CA SER A 359 -23.62 -9.08 -2.35
C SER A 359 -23.18 -8.25 -1.12
N SER A 360 -22.29 -8.79 -0.30
CA SER A 360 -21.73 -8.16 0.89
C SER A 360 -20.20 -8.15 0.84
N SER A 361 -19.58 -7.18 1.52
CA SER A 361 -18.16 -7.17 1.81
C SER A 361 -17.83 -8.09 3.00
N GLY A 362 -16.62 -8.63 3.03
CA GLY A 362 -16.19 -9.58 4.05
C GLY A 362 -15.04 -10.49 3.60
N VAL A 363 -14.79 -11.53 4.40
CA VAL A 363 -13.89 -12.64 4.04
C VAL A 363 -14.68 -13.93 4.12
N PHE A 364 -15.01 -14.48 2.95
CA PHE A 364 -15.83 -15.68 2.82
C PHE A 364 -14.95 -16.93 2.73
N SER A 365 -15.38 -18.03 3.34
CA SER A 365 -14.64 -19.30 3.35
C SER A 365 -15.37 -20.32 2.48
N VAL A 366 -14.77 -20.69 1.35
CA VAL A 366 -15.39 -21.50 0.29
C VAL A 366 -14.84 -22.92 0.30
N SER A 367 -15.70 -23.91 0.16
CA SER A 367 -15.34 -25.33 0.05
C SER A 367 -16.20 -26.04 -1.00
N VAL A 368 -15.65 -27.10 -1.62
CA VAL A 368 -16.40 -28.00 -2.50
C VAL A 368 -16.44 -29.42 -1.91
N ALA A 369 -17.62 -30.04 -1.92
CA ALA A 369 -17.80 -31.46 -1.63
C ALA A 369 -18.06 -32.23 -2.93
N VAL A 370 -17.62 -33.48 -3.00
CA VAL A 370 -17.85 -34.37 -4.15
C VAL A 370 -18.55 -35.64 -3.71
N ARG A 371 -19.65 -35.99 -4.38
CA ARG A 371 -20.40 -37.23 -4.16
C ARG A 371 -20.37 -38.15 -5.39
N TYR A 372 -20.55 -39.44 -5.14
CA TYR A 372 -20.81 -40.46 -6.16
C TYR A 372 -21.89 -41.40 -5.64
N ARG A 373 -22.98 -41.57 -6.40
CA ARG A 373 -24.18 -42.33 -5.99
C ARG A 373 -24.63 -41.94 -4.58
N GLU A 374 -24.96 -40.66 -4.43
CA GLU A 374 -25.41 -39.99 -3.19
C GLU A 374 -24.40 -39.92 -2.03
N ARG A 375 -23.42 -40.83 -1.95
CA ARG A 375 -22.38 -40.83 -0.91
C ARG A 375 -21.30 -39.79 -1.20
N ILE A 376 -21.00 -38.91 -0.24
CA ILE A 376 -19.82 -38.02 -0.29
C ILE A 376 -18.55 -38.87 -0.26
N ILE A 377 -17.60 -38.58 -1.16
CA ILE A 377 -16.33 -39.32 -1.32
C ILE A 377 -15.08 -38.45 -1.20
N ALA A 378 -15.22 -37.12 -1.34
CA ALA A 378 -14.14 -36.16 -1.08
C ALA A 378 -14.71 -34.79 -0.67
N GLY A 379 -13.89 -33.97 -0.02
CA GLY A 379 -14.15 -32.56 0.23
C GLY A 379 -12.83 -31.77 0.19
N SER A 380 -12.90 -30.49 -0.20
CA SER A 380 -11.72 -29.63 -0.27
C SER A 380 -11.42 -28.97 1.07
N GLU A 381 -10.16 -28.55 1.24
CA GLU A 381 -9.83 -27.48 2.18
C GLU A 381 -10.62 -26.20 1.86
N LYS A 382 -10.76 -25.33 2.86
CA LYS A 382 -11.46 -24.05 2.72
C LYS A 382 -10.52 -22.95 2.23
N ILE A 383 -10.80 -22.41 1.04
CA ILE A 383 -10.12 -21.22 0.51
C ILE A 383 -10.82 -19.94 0.99
N ARG A 384 -10.08 -18.84 1.11
CA ARG A 384 -10.62 -17.54 1.53
C ARG A 384 -10.75 -16.60 0.35
N ILE A 385 -11.93 -16.00 0.21
CA ILE A 385 -12.23 -14.98 -0.79
C ILE A 385 -12.46 -13.65 -0.07
N GLN A 386 -11.69 -12.62 -0.42
CA GLN A 386 -11.78 -11.30 0.19
C GLN A 386 -12.58 -10.37 -0.71
N VAL A 387 -13.70 -9.85 -0.18
CA VAL A 387 -14.59 -8.93 -0.89
C VAL A 387 -14.56 -7.58 -0.17
N THR A 388 -14.00 -6.56 -0.80
CA THR A 388 -14.01 -5.19 -0.27
C THR A 388 -15.16 -4.39 -0.86
N GLU A 389 -15.63 -3.36 -0.16
CA GLU A 389 -16.51 -2.38 -0.81
C GLU A 389 -15.72 -1.57 -1.84
N PRO A 390 -16.35 -1.08 -2.93
CA PRO A 390 -15.71 -0.17 -3.86
C PRO A 390 -15.31 1.12 -3.12
N SER A 391 -14.01 1.38 -2.99
CA SER A 391 -13.52 2.58 -2.31
C SER A 391 -13.82 3.80 -3.20
N VAL A 392 -14.86 4.56 -2.84
CA VAL A 392 -15.20 5.83 -3.49
C VAL A 392 -14.21 6.90 -3.03
N GLN A 393 -12.98 6.80 -3.52
CA GLN A 393 -11.95 7.82 -3.33
C GLN A 393 -12.34 9.08 -4.10
N SER A 394 -12.80 10.09 -3.38
CA SER A 394 -13.06 11.40 -3.98
C SER A 394 -11.74 12.07 -4.37
N THR A 395 -11.71 12.65 -5.56
CA THR A 395 -10.62 13.50 -6.05
C THR A 395 -10.97 14.96 -5.77
N LEU A 396 -9.97 15.79 -5.44
CA LEU A 396 -10.16 17.22 -5.21
C LEU A 396 -9.37 18.02 -6.25
N SER A 397 -10.03 18.94 -6.94
CA SER A 397 -9.38 19.93 -7.80
C SER A 397 -9.57 21.33 -7.23
N LEU A 398 -8.58 22.20 -7.42
CA LEU A 398 -8.63 23.61 -7.05
C LEU A 398 -8.46 24.48 -8.30
N ARG A 399 -9.21 25.58 -8.37
CA ARG A 399 -9.05 26.62 -9.40
C ARG A 399 -9.06 27.98 -8.74
N ALA A 400 -8.27 28.91 -9.29
CA ALA A 400 -8.35 30.33 -8.96
C ALA A 400 -8.99 31.10 -10.12
N ASN A 401 -9.74 32.17 -9.82
CA ASN A 401 -10.32 33.05 -10.84
C ASN A 401 -9.27 33.85 -11.65
N ARG A 402 -8.09 34.06 -11.05
CA ARG A 402 -6.91 34.71 -11.64
C ARG A 402 -5.65 34.01 -11.11
N GLN A 403 -4.66 33.82 -11.96
CA GLN A 403 -3.34 33.27 -11.58
C GLN A 403 -2.22 34.32 -11.65
N LYS A 404 -2.53 35.53 -12.13
CA LYS A 404 -1.65 36.71 -12.12
C LYS A 404 -2.47 37.90 -11.64
N VAL A 405 -2.00 38.58 -10.61
CA VAL A 405 -2.68 39.69 -9.93
C VAL A 405 -1.68 40.73 -9.40
N ARG A 406 -2.14 41.94 -9.07
CA ARG A 406 -1.32 42.91 -8.32
C ARG A 406 -1.33 42.61 -6.82
N VAL A 407 -0.35 43.15 -6.10
CA VAL A 407 -0.40 43.24 -4.63
C VAL A 407 -1.70 43.91 -4.17
N ASN A 408 -2.34 43.33 -3.15
CA ASN A 408 -3.66 43.71 -2.61
C ASN A 408 -4.88 43.47 -3.53
N GLU A 409 -4.74 42.89 -4.73
CA GLU A 409 -5.90 42.38 -5.47
C GLU A 409 -6.43 41.08 -4.82
N ARG A 410 -7.75 40.86 -4.93
CA ARG A 410 -8.43 39.69 -4.37
C ARG A 410 -8.47 38.52 -5.37
N VAL A 411 -8.11 37.33 -4.90
CA VAL A 411 -8.24 36.05 -5.61
C VAL A 411 -9.39 35.25 -5.03
N LEU A 412 -10.22 34.66 -5.89
CA LEU A 412 -11.30 33.74 -5.53
C LEU A 412 -10.87 32.31 -5.89
N PHE A 413 -10.85 31.43 -4.88
CA PHE A 413 -10.52 30.02 -5.00
C PHE A 413 -11.80 29.18 -4.96
N ASN A 414 -11.92 28.24 -5.90
CA ASN A 414 -13.05 27.33 -6.01
C ASN A 414 -12.51 25.88 -6.07
N ALA A 415 -12.97 25.06 -5.14
CA ALA A 415 -12.63 23.66 -5.02
C ALA A 415 -13.75 22.77 -5.60
N THR A 416 -13.41 21.62 -6.16
CA THR A 416 -14.40 20.67 -6.68
C THR A 416 -14.02 19.25 -6.29
N LEU A 417 -14.86 18.62 -5.47
CA LEU A 417 -14.71 17.27 -4.96
C LEU A 417 -15.54 16.30 -5.82
N SER A 418 -14.91 15.28 -6.41
CA SER A 418 -15.54 14.36 -7.36
C SER A 418 -15.26 12.88 -7.02
N PRO A 419 -16.28 12.06 -6.71
CA PRO A 419 -17.68 12.47 -6.49
C PRO A 419 -17.83 13.31 -5.20
N PRO A 420 -18.87 14.15 -5.11
CA PRO A 420 -19.13 14.98 -3.94
C PRO A 420 -19.55 14.13 -2.73
N GLN A 421 -19.12 14.53 -1.54
CA GLN A 421 -19.40 13.84 -0.28
C GLN A 421 -20.32 14.69 0.61
N ALA A 422 -21.33 14.06 1.22
CA ALA A 422 -22.22 14.74 2.15
C ALA A 422 -21.46 15.12 3.44
N ASN A 423 -21.62 16.38 3.87
CA ASN A 423 -20.89 16.98 5.00
C ASN A 423 -19.36 17.08 4.79
N ALA A 424 -18.91 17.20 3.53
CA ALA A 424 -17.54 17.60 3.24
C ALA A 424 -17.26 19.02 3.78
N GLN A 425 -16.09 19.19 4.39
CA GLN A 425 -15.53 20.47 4.78
C GLN A 425 -14.22 20.70 4.01
N TYR A 426 -13.92 21.96 3.73
CA TYR A 426 -12.76 22.40 2.96
C TYR A 426 -11.89 23.34 3.80
N LEU A 427 -10.58 23.14 3.70
CA LEU A 427 -9.54 24.02 4.22
C LEU A 427 -8.72 24.54 3.02
N PHE A 428 -8.46 25.84 2.97
CA PHE A 428 -7.62 26.45 1.94
C PHE A 428 -6.33 26.96 2.60
N SER A 429 -5.18 26.70 1.98
CA SER A 429 -3.90 27.29 2.32
C SER A 429 -3.41 28.09 1.12
N PHE A 430 -3.03 29.34 1.31
CA PHE A 430 -2.81 30.26 0.18
C PHE A 430 -1.35 30.35 -0.26
N GLY A 431 -0.43 29.73 0.48
CA GLY A 431 0.99 29.64 0.17
C GLY A 431 1.86 30.77 0.74
N ASP A 432 1.26 31.72 1.45
CA ASP A 432 1.91 32.87 2.12
C ASP A 432 1.86 32.76 3.67
N PHE A 433 1.70 31.54 4.16
CA PHE A 433 1.44 31.15 5.56
C PHE A 433 0.04 31.51 6.12
N GLU A 434 -0.84 32.19 5.37
CA GLU A 434 -2.25 32.33 5.73
C GLU A 434 -3.08 31.11 5.28
N VAL A 435 -4.07 30.71 6.09
CA VAL A 435 -5.00 29.60 5.85
C VAL A 435 -6.42 29.99 6.22
N SER A 436 -7.42 29.39 5.56
CA SER A 436 -8.82 29.58 5.93
C SER A 436 -9.18 28.82 7.22
N ASN A 437 -10.35 29.11 7.79
CA ASN A 437 -11.03 28.14 8.66
C ASN A 437 -11.58 26.97 7.82
N TRP A 438 -11.87 25.83 8.46
CA TRP A 438 -12.66 24.77 7.85
C TRP A 438 -14.08 25.29 7.52
N THR A 439 -14.51 25.14 6.28
CA THR A 439 -15.80 25.64 5.78
C THR A 439 -16.57 24.56 5.03
N GLY A 440 -17.90 24.54 5.14
CA GLY A 440 -18.76 23.69 4.30
C GLY A 440 -18.93 24.19 2.87
N GLN A 441 -18.50 25.44 2.58
CA GLN A 441 -18.52 26.01 1.24
C GLN A 441 -17.24 25.63 0.49
N PRO A 442 -17.32 25.15 -0.78
CA PRO A 442 -16.15 24.80 -1.58
C PRO A 442 -15.44 26.03 -2.18
N VAL A 443 -15.53 27.19 -1.55
CA VAL A 443 -15.07 28.48 -2.08
C VAL A 443 -14.41 29.30 -0.96
N SER A 444 -13.33 30.01 -1.27
CA SER A 444 -12.66 30.94 -0.37
C SER A 444 -12.06 32.14 -1.11
N GLU A 445 -11.85 33.25 -0.41
CA GLU A 445 -11.25 34.48 -0.94
C GLU A 445 -9.95 34.79 -0.21
N HIS A 446 -8.94 35.29 -0.93
CA HIS A 446 -7.67 35.74 -0.32
C HIS A 446 -7.14 37.03 -0.96
N VAL A 447 -6.23 37.72 -0.24
CA VAL A 447 -5.60 38.97 -0.68
C VAL A 447 -4.10 38.94 -0.33
N TYR A 448 -3.26 38.78 -1.36
CA TYR A 448 -1.81 38.71 -1.19
C TYR A 448 -1.20 40.11 -1.00
N ARG A 449 -0.48 40.31 0.12
CA ARG A 449 0.04 41.63 0.56
C ARG A 449 1.50 41.91 0.19
N LYS A 450 2.16 40.97 -0.48
CA LYS A 450 3.53 41.07 -0.97
C LYS A 450 3.60 40.50 -2.39
N GLU A 451 4.64 40.88 -3.12
CA GLU A 451 4.96 40.26 -4.41
C GLU A 451 5.65 38.90 -4.23
N GLY A 452 5.51 38.03 -5.22
CA GLY A 452 6.05 36.67 -5.20
C GLY A 452 5.21 35.69 -6.01
N THR A 453 5.58 34.40 -5.95
CA THR A 453 4.77 33.31 -6.49
C THR A 453 4.33 32.40 -5.35
N TYR A 454 3.02 32.37 -5.09
CA TYR A 454 2.41 31.60 -4.01
C TYR A 454 1.75 30.34 -4.55
N ARG A 455 1.79 29.24 -3.78
CA ARG A 455 1.22 27.94 -4.19
C ARG A 455 0.03 27.61 -3.30
N ALA A 456 -1.16 28.00 -3.75
CA ALA A 456 -2.40 27.74 -3.02
C ALA A 456 -2.85 26.28 -3.19
N LEU A 457 -3.40 25.69 -2.14
CA LEU A 457 -3.92 24.32 -2.11
C LEU A 457 -5.18 24.23 -1.26
N ALA A 458 -5.98 23.19 -1.50
CA ALA A 458 -7.17 22.87 -0.72
C ALA A 458 -7.11 21.42 -0.22
N THR A 459 -7.64 21.20 0.97
CA THR A 459 -7.80 19.90 1.63
C THR A 459 -9.28 19.69 1.92
N ALA A 460 -9.83 18.53 1.58
CA ALA A 460 -11.21 18.15 1.89
C ALA A 460 -11.23 17.10 3.01
N SER A 461 -12.13 17.28 3.99
CA SER A 461 -12.37 16.35 5.09
C SER A 461 -13.84 15.95 5.19
N VAL A 462 -14.10 14.73 5.66
CA VAL A 462 -15.41 14.27 6.12
C VAL A 462 -15.24 13.69 7.52
N LYS A 463 -16.09 14.12 8.46
CA LYS A 463 -16.05 13.70 9.89
C LYS A 463 -14.71 13.93 10.63
N GLY A 464 -13.82 14.77 10.09
CA GLY A 464 -12.49 15.05 10.66
C GLY A 464 -11.35 14.20 10.10
N GLU A 465 -11.63 13.28 9.17
CA GLU A 465 -10.62 12.54 8.40
C GLU A 465 -10.38 13.25 7.06
N THR A 466 -9.14 13.44 6.64
CA THR A 466 -8.80 13.99 5.31
C THR A 466 -9.10 12.94 4.24
N ILE A 467 -9.95 13.29 3.28
CA ILE A 467 -10.36 12.39 2.20
C ILE A 467 -9.68 12.71 0.86
N ALA A 468 -9.24 13.94 0.64
CA ALA A 468 -8.61 14.38 -0.60
C ALA A 468 -7.81 15.69 -0.42
N GLU A 469 -6.79 15.89 -1.23
CA GLU A 469 -6.04 17.14 -1.36
C GLU A 469 -5.89 17.52 -2.84
N SER A 470 -5.88 18.81 -3.14
CA SER A 470 -5.75 19.31 -4.51
C SER A 470 -4.29 19.44 -4.94
N SER A 471 -4.00 19.19 -6.21
CA SER A 471 -2.80 19.75 -6.85
C SER A 471 -2.75 21.28 -6.65
N PRO A 472 -1.59 21.86 -6.32
CA PRO A 472 -1.50 23.28 -5.98
C PRO A 472 -1.64 24.19 -7.21
N VAL A 473 -2.30 25.33 -7.01
CA VAL A 473 -2.47 26.41 -7.99
C VAL A 473 -1.46 27.51 -7.69
N SER A 474 -0.56 27.80 -8.64
CA SER A 474 0.35 28.94 -8.53
C SER A 474 -0.37 30.26 -8.81
N ILE A 475 -0.13 31.25 -7.96
CA ILE A 475 -0.54 32.65 -8.12
C ILE A 475 0.71 33.51 -8.16
N VAL A 476 0.91 34.25 -9.26
CA VAL A 476 1.95 35.25 -9.41
C VAL A 476 1.39 36.61 -8.98
N VAL A 477 2.05 37.25 -8.02
CA VAL A 477 1.64 38.54 -7.46
C VAL A 477 2.72 39.56 -7.76
N GLU A 478 2.38 40.60 -8.52
CA GLU A 478 3.33 41.61 -8.99
C GLU A 478 3.09 42.97 -8.34
N ASN A 479 4.16 43.60 -7.84
CA ASN A 479 4.14 44.98 -7.40
C ASN A 479 4.37 45.91 -8.61
N ILE A 480 3.33 46.13 -9.42
CA ILE A 480 3.41 47.00 -10.60
C ILE A 480 3.53 48.46 -10.15
N VAL A 481 4.78 48.93 -10.01
CA VAL A 481 5.11 50.34 -9.79
C VAL A 481 5.00 51.07 -11.12
N GLU A 482 3.92 51.81 -11.34
CA GLU A 482 3.74 52.59 -12.57
C GLU A 482 4.81 53.67 -12.69
N LYS A 483 5.51 53.68 -13.84
CA LYS A 483 6.52 54.69 -14.16
C LYS A 483 5.86 56.07 -14.23
N PRO A 484 6.45 57.13 -13.64
CA PRO A 484 5.93 58.48 -13.83
C PRO A 484 5.98 58.89 -15.31
N VAL A 485 5.04 59.75 -15.73
CA VAL A 485 4.92 60.26 -17.11
C VAL A 485 4.93 61.78 -17.10
N ALA A 486 5.90 62.39 -17.78
CA ALA A 486 6.09 63.83 -17.81
C ALA A 486 5.13 64.51 -18.80
N ARG A 487 4.46 65.59 -18.39
CA ARG A 487 3.63 66.44 -19.26
C ARG A 487 3.79 67.91 -18.91
N ILE A 488 3.95 68.77 -19.93
CA ILE A 488 3.97 70.23 -19.79
C ILE A 488 2.72 70.82 -20.44
N GLU A 489 2.10 71.79 -19.78
CA GLU A 489 1.04 72.63 -20.34
C GLU A 489 1.41 74.13 -20.17
N PRO A 490 1.33 74.98 -21.21
CA PRO A 490 1.09 74.62 -22.61
C PRO A 490 2.34 73.97 -23.25
N SER A 491 2.15 73.08 -24.22
CA SER A 491 3.25 72.45 -24.96
C SER A 491 3.99 73.42 -25.90
N GLN A 492 3.35 74.53 -26.28
CA GLN A 492 3.99 75.68 -26.90
C GLN A 492 3.36 76.99 -26.36
N ALA A 493 4.19 78.00 -26.10
CA ALA A 493 3.75 79.36 -25.81
C ALA A 493 4.47 80.38 -26.72
N THR A 494 3.82 81.50 -27.00
CA THR A 494 4.38 82.65 -27.71
C THR A 494 4.21 83.90 -26.84
N VAL A 495 5.24 84.72 -26.73
CA VAL A 495 5.31 85.84 -25.75
C VAL A 495 6.21 86.97 -26.26
N THR A 496 5.95 88.21 -25.83
CA THR A 496 6.75 89.38 -26.24
C THR A 496 8.03 89.48 -25.42
N GLN A 497 9.13 89.89 -26.05
CA GLN A 497 10.42 90.08 -25.38
C GLN A 497 10.31 91.10 -24.23
N GLY A 498 10.49 90.62 -22.99
CA GLY A 498 10.37 91.41 -21.76
C GLY A 498 9.26 90.91 -20.83
N GLU A 499 8.24 90.26 -21.38
CA GLU A 499 7.16 89.62 -20.61
C GLU A 499 7.64 88.29 -19.97
N ARG A 500 6.75 87.67 -19.18
CA ARG A 500 6.98 86.37 -18.54
C ARG A 500 5.91 85.37 -18.98
N VAL A 501 6.24 84.09 -18.92
CA VAL A 501 5.35 82.98 -19.25
C VAL A 501 5.44 81.90 -18.17
N ILE A 502 4.34 81.20 -17.90
CA ILE A 502 4.32 80.08 -16.95
C ILE A 502 4.04 78.79 -17.70
N PHE A 503 4.84 77.76 -17.41
CA PHE A 503 4.60 76.37 -17.81
C PHE A 503 4.24 75.55 -16.58
N ALA A 504 3.22 74.70 -16.68
CA ALA A 504 2.72 73.84 -15.61
C ALA A 504 3.01 72.36 -15.89
N SER A 505 3.28 71.60 -14.82
CA SER A 505 3.37 70.15 -14.84
C SER A 505 1.96 69.56 -14.83
N ARG A 506 1.65 68.72 -15.81
CA ARG A 506 0.47 67.83 -15.82
C ARG A 506 0.88 66.37 -15.70
N SER A 507 2.02 66.15 -15.04
CA SER A 507 2.70 64.86 -14.95
C SER A 507 2.01 63.95 -13.94
N VAL A 508 2.01 62.65 -14.22
CA VAL A 508 1.31 61.65 -13.39
C VAL A 508 2.26 60.58 -12.86
N PRO A 509 2.00 59.97 -11.68
CA PRO A 509 0.95 60.35 -10.71
C PRO A 509 1.27 61.66 -9.98
N GLU A 510 0.26 62.50 -9.75
CA GLU A 510 0.42 63.80 -9.11
C GLU A 510 0.87 63.68 -7.64
N GLY A 511 1.73 64.59 -7.17
CA GLY A 511 2.20 64.66 -5.78
C GLY A 511 3.15 63.55 -5.31
N ALA A 512 3.21 62.41 -6.00
CA ALA A 512 4.14 61.31 -5.73
C ALA A 512 5.47 61.42 -6.51
N ILE A 513 5.66 62.53 -7.23
CA ILE A 513 6.79 62.83 -8.12
C ILE A 513 7.51 64.12 -7.69
N ARG A 514 8.71 64.32 -8.22
CA ARG A 514 9.54 65.54 -8.07
C ARG A 514 9.87 66.13 -9.43
N GLU A 515 9.38 67.33 -9.72
CA GLU A 515 9.68 68.07 -10.94
C GLU A 515 11.02 68.81 -10.87
N ARG A 516 11.81 68.72 -11.94
CA ARG A 516 12.91 69.66 -12.24
C ARG A 516 12.71 70.27 -13.62
N TRP A 517 12.83 71.59 -13.68
CA TRP A 517 12.67 72.39 -14.89
C TRP A 517 13.99 73.00 -15.34
N LYS A 518 14.20 73.04 -16.66
CA LYS A 518 15.33 73.72 -17.32
C LYS A 518 14.80 74.55 -18.48
N GLY A 519 15.17 75.83 -18.53
CA GLY A 519 14.74 76.79 -19.55
C GLY A 519 15.93 77.57 -20.15
N PRO A 520 15.64 78.53 -21.06
CA PRO A 520 16.67 79.33 -21.71
C PRO A 520 17.38 80.29 -20.75
N GLY A 521 18.62 80.65 -21.06
CA GLY A 521 19.42 81.56 -20.22
C GLY A 521 19.81 80.96 -18.86
N ASN A 522 20.00 79.64 -18.79
CA ASN A 522 20.29 78.87 -17.57
C ASN A 522 19.20 78.94 -16.47
N GLN A 523 18.00 79.43 -16.79
CA GLN A 523 16.85 79.43 -15.89
C GLN A 523 16.45 78.00 -15.51
N GLN A 524 16.20 77.76 -14.22
CA GLN A 524 15.86 76.46 -13.65
C GLN A 524 14.79 76.62 -12.57
N GLY A 525 14.02 75.57 -12.30
CA GLY A 525 12.93 75.57 -11.32
C GLY A 525 12.54 74.17 -10.83
N THR A 526 11.65 74.10 -9.84
CA THR A 526 11.17 72.86 -9.22
C THR A 526 9.73 73.00 -8.76
N GLY A 527 8.98 71.89 -8.75
CA GLY A 527 7.56 71.87 -8.41
C GLY A 527 6.64 72.04 -9.62
N GLN A 528 5.34 72.17 -9.38
CA GLN A 528 4.30 72.07 -10.43
C GLN A 528 4.28 73.22 -11.45
N GLN A 529 4.96 74.35 -11.23
CA GLN A 529 4.98 75.48 -12.15
C GLN A 529 6.39 76.03 -12.35
N PHE A 530 6.65 76.56 -13.54
CA PHE A 530 7.92 77.18 -13.93
C PHE A 530 7.66 78.48 -14.71
N GLU A 531 7.96 79.60 -14.05
CA GLU A 531 7.92 80.92 -14.64
C GLU A 531 9.24 81.21 -15.38
N VAL A 532 9.16 81.64 -16.64
CA VAL A 532 10.31 81.93 -17.50
C VAL A 532 10.30 83.41 -17.88
N GLY A 533 11.36 84.13 -17.49
CA GLY A 533 11.58 85.53 -17.88
C GLY A 533 12.24 85.64 -19.24
N THR A 534 11.73 86.52 -20.10
CA THR A 534 12.23 86.68 -21.48
C THR A 534 13.09 87.93 -21.72
N LYS A 535 13.24 88.81 -20.71
CA LYS A 535 13.95 90.11 -20.82
C LYS A 535 15.41 90.02 -21.29
N GLN A 536 16.08 88.89 -21.09
CA GLN A 536 17.47 88.63 -21.54
C GLN A 536 17.55 87.69 -22.76
N LEU A 537 16.42 87.29 -23.32
CA LEU A 537 16.32 86.46 -24.52
C LEU A 537 16.13 87.36 -25.74
N GLY A 538 16.65 86.97 -26.90
CA GLY A 538 16.33 87.62 -28.16
C GLY A 538 15.02 87.07 -28.75
N PRO A 539 14.50 87.66 -29.84
CA PRO A 539 13.45 87.02 -30.63
C PRO A 539 13.93 85.67 -31.18
N GLY A 540 13.15 84.61 -31.01
CA GLY A 540 13.56 83.25 -31.39
C GLY A 540 12.76 82.13 -30.73
N LYS A 541 13.12 80.88 -31.04
CA LYS A 541 12.56 79.68 -30.41
C LYS A 541 13.50 79.14 -29.33
N TYR A 542 12.93 78.85 -28.17
CA TYR A 542 13.62 78.35 -26.99
C TYR A 542 12.93 77.08 -26.48
N ARG A 543 13.69 76.29 -25.73
CA ARG A 543 13.33 74.95 -25.27
C ARG A 543 13.13 74.95 -23.76
N ILE A 544 11.97 74.49 -23.31
CA ILE A 544 11.66 74.20 -21.92
C ILE A 544 11.72 72.68 -21.75
N VAL A 545 12.32 72.21 -20.67
CA VAL A 545 12.43 70.78 -20.33
C VAL A 545 11.87 70.57 -18.93
N LEU A 546 10.98 69.58 -18.80
CA LEU A 546 10.52 69.04 -17.52
C LEU A 546 11.06 67.61 -17.37
N GLU A 547 11.65 67.35 -16.22
CA GLU A 547 12.29 66.09 -15.84
C GLU A 547 11.68 65.65 -14.50
N VAL A 548 10.77 64.65 -14.51
CA VAL A 548 10.05 64.18 -13.30
C VAL A 548 10.65 62.89 -12.77
N HIS A 549 10.69 62.74 -11.45
CA HIS A 549 11.22 61.55 -10.76
C HIS A 549 10.23 61.04 -9.73
N ASP A 550 9.97 59.74 -9.66
CA ASP A 550 9.22 59.15 -8.56
C ASP A 550 10.12 58.92 -7.31
N ARG A 551 9.51 58.45 -6.23
CA ARG A 551 10.21 58.08 -4.98
C ARG A 551 11.11 56.83 -5.09
N HIS A 552 11.02 56.08 -6.19
CA HIS A 552 11.76 54.84 -6.43
C HIS A 552 12.95 55.04 -7.39
N GLY A 553 13.14 56.27 -7.89
CA GLY A 553 14.23 56.64 -8.80
C GLY A 553 13.90 56.51 -10.28
N GLN A 554 12.68 56.09 -10.64
CA GLN A 554 12.21 56.09 -12.02
C GLN A 554 12.00 57.54 -12.48
N ASN A 555 12.34 57.85 -13.73
CA ASN A 555 12.19 59.20 -14.27
C ASN A 555 11.66 59.27 -15.69
N ASP A 556 11.07 60.41 -16.02
CA ASP A 556 10.53 60.68 -17.35
C ASP A 556 10.72 62.15 -17.73
N ARG A 557 10.71 62.44 -19.03
CA ARG A 557 11.12 63.74 -19.56
C ARG A 557 10.30 64.13 -20.76
N VAL A 558 9.83 65.37 -20.76
CA VAL A 558 9.09 65.99 -21.86
C VAL A 558 9.59 67.42 -22.09
N GLU A 559 9.31 67.98 -23.26
CA GLU A 559 9.81 69.29 -23.67
C GLU A 559 8.68 70.13 -24.27
N ALA A 560 8.76 71.45 -24.06
CA ALA A 560 7.83 72.45 -24.58
C ALA A 560 8.58 73.59 -25.28
N THR A 561 7.92 74.26 -26.22
CA THR A 561 8.52 75.33 -27.03
C THR A 561 8.09 76.71 -26.55
N LEU A 562 9.05 77.59 -26.28
CA LEU A 562 8.81 79.00 -26.03
C LEU A 562 9.23 79.82 -27.25
N VAL A 563 8.32 80.61 -27.81
CA VAL A 563 8.59 81.52 -28.93
C VAL A 563 8.60 82.95 -28.39
N VAL A 564 9.75 83.62 -28.43
CA VAL A 564 9.88 85.04 -28.07
C VAL A 564 9.80 85.88 -29.34
N VAL A 565 8.94 86.90 -29.35
CA VAL A 565 8.78 87.85 -30.47
C VAL A 565 9.17 89.27 -30.06
N SER A 566 9.58 90.09 -31.03
CA SER A 566 9.91 91.50 -30.81
C SER A 566 8.68 92.30 -30.36
N PRO A 567 8.83 93.31 -29.48
CA PRO A 567 7.72 94.20 -29.14
C PRO A 567 7.26 95.02 -30.36
N PRO A 568 5.94 95.24 -30.53
CA PRO A 568 5.42 96.07 -31.61
C PRO A 568 5.80 97.55 -31.41
N PRO A 569 5.98 98.33 -32.50
CA PRO A 569 6.25 99.76 -32.40
C PRO A 569 5.04 100.51 -31.81
N ALA A 570 5.31 101.37 -30.82
CA ALA A 570 4.26 102.06 -30.06
C ALA A 570 3.39 102.96 -30.94
N THR A 571 2.06 102.80 -30.84
CA THR A 571 1.04 103.63 -31.49
C THR A 571 -0.05 103.98 -30.47
N THR A 572 -0.67 105.15 -30.60
CA THR A 572 -1.40 105.81 -29.49
C THR A 572 -2.92 105.63 -29.50
N ALA A 573 -3.46 105.20 -28.34
CA ALA A 573 -4.85 105.39 -27.89
C ALA A 573 -5.98 104.71 -28.72
N PRO A 574 -7.22 104.58 -28.20
CA PRO A 574 -7.74 104.99 -26.88
C PRO A 574 -8.10 103.82 -25.94
N ALA A 575 -8.55 104.14 -24.74
CA ALA A 575 -8.98 103.17 -23.72
C ALA A 575 -10.48 102.84 -23.80
N THR A 576 -10.83 101.59 -23.47
CA THR A 576 -11.86 101.23 -22.47
C THR A 576 -11.91 99.70 -22.33
N THR A 577 -11.47 99.18 -21.18
CA THR A 577 -11.82 97.83 -20.71
C THR A 577 -12.05 97.93 -19.21
N ALA A 578 -13.22 97.52 -18.74
CA ALA A 578 -13.51 97.48 -17.30
C ALA A 578 -12.71 96.37 -16.61
N GLU A 579 -12.44 96.52 -15.32
CA GLU A 579 -11.99 95.39 -14.50
C GLU A 579 -13.04 94.27 -14.53
N PRO A 580 -12.65 92.99 -14.69
CA PRO A 580 -13.61 91.90 -14.71
C PRO A 580 -14.32 91.80 -13.35
N LYS A 581 -15.66 91.89 -13.36
CA LYS A 581 -16.48 91.62 -12.17
C LYS A 581 -16.11 90.23 -11.62
N ARG A 582 -15.53 90.18 -10.42
CA ARG A 582 -15.33 88.92 -9.71
C ARG A 582 -16.66 88.47 -9.14
N PHE A 583 -17.15 87.35 -9.64
CA PHE A 583 -18.29 86.64 -9.07
C PHE A 583 -17.79 85.57 -8.09
N THR A 584 -18.50 85.39 -6.99
CA THR A 584 -18.30 84.29 -6.03
C THR A 584 -19.51 83.38 -6.13
N LEU A 585 -19.31 82.06 -6.19
CA LEU A 585 -20.40 81.09 -6.16
C LEU A 585 -20.41 80.34 -4.83
N LEU A 586 -21.45 80.56 -4.04
CA LEU A 586 -21.72 79.83 -2.81
C LEU A 586 -22.62 78.63 -3.11
N MET A 587 -22.40 77.52 -2.41
CA MET A 587 -23.19 76.30 -2.52
C MET A 587 -23.40 75.67 -1.15
N ASP A 588 -24.60 75.16 -0.90
CA ASP A 588 -24.99 74.40 0.29
C ASP A 588 -25.72 73.10 -0.13
N ALA A 589 -25.71 72.09 0.74
CA ALA A 589 -26.33 70.79 0.52
C ALA A 589 -26.99 70.28 1.81
N GLN A 590 -28.25 69.84 1.75
CA GLN A 590 -28.98 69.35 2.91
C GLN A 590 -29.88 68.15 2.55
N PRO A 591 -29.99 67.11 3.41
CA PRO A 591 -29.35 66.96 4.72
C PRO A 591 -27.87 66.54 4.63
N LEU A 592 -27.11 66.81 5.70
CA LEU A 592 -25.74 66.33 5.90
C LEU A 592 -25.57 65.84 7.36
N PRO A 593 -25.09 64.60 7.60
CA PRO A 593 -24.91 63.54 6.62
C PRO A 593 -26.24 63.10 6.01
N ALA A 594 -26.20 62.62 4.76
CA ALA A 594 -27.34 62.01 4.09
C ALA A 594 -27.31 60.49 4.26
N ARG A 595 -28.40 59.80 3.95
CA ARG A 595 -28.45 58.32 3.89
C ARG A 595 -28.49 57.83 2.46
N GLN A 596 -28.04 56.58 2.27
CA GLN A 596 -28.16 55.90 0.99
C GLN A 596 -29.63 55.87 0.52
N SER A 597 -29.86 56.30 -0.72
CA SER A 597 -31.20 56.52 -1.29
C SER A 597 -32.08 57.54 -0.54
N GLU A 598 -31.47 58.61 -0.02
CA GLU A 598 -32.15 59.81 0.48
C GLU A 598 -31.93 60.99 -0.48
N ASN A 599 -32.88 61.92 -0.55
CA ASN A 599 -32.82 63.10 -1.41
C ASN A 599 -31.93 64.18 -0.77
N VAL A 600 -30.79 64.48 -1.39
CA VAL A 600 -29.96 65.63 -1.02
C VAL A 600 -30.34 66.81 -1.91
N THR A 601 -30.78 67.90 -1.29
CA THR A 601 -31.11 69.16 -1.97
C THR A 601 -29.91 70.08 -1.92
N PHE A 602 -29.42 70.46 -3.09
CA PHE A 602 -28.36 71.44 -3.28
C PHE A 602 -28.97 72.80 -3.59
N SER A 603 -28.36 73.87 -3.09
CA SER A 603 -28.72 75.26 -3.40
C SER A 603 -27.45 76.06 -3.73
N ALA A 604 -27.49 76.84 -4.80
CA ALA A 604 -26.40 77.72 -5.22
C ALA A 604 -26.80 79.20 -5.11
N ARG A 605 -25.82 80.09 -4.99
CA ARG A 605 -25.98 81.55 -5.00
C ARG A 605 -24.75 82.21 -5.58
N ILE A 606 -24.90 82.92 -6.70
CA ILE A 606 -23.85 83.81 -7.22
C ILE A 606 -23.91 85.18 -6.52
N GLU A 607 -22.74 85.75 -6.19
CA GLU A 607 -22.58 87.06 -5.57
C GLU A 607 -21.51 87.88 -6.31
N PRO A 608 -21.80 89.10 -6.80
CA PRO A 608 -23.12 89.74 -6.84
C PRO A 608 -24.12 88.96 -7.73
N GLY A 609 -25.39 88.98 -7.36
CA GLY A 609 -26.45 88.27 -8.09
C GLY A 609 -26.69 88.83 -9.49
N ASP A 610 -26.97 87.96 -10.45
CA ASP A 610 -27.36 88.30 -11.82
C ASP A 610 -28.53 87.42 -12.31
N GLU A 611 -29.58 88.04 -12.85
CA GLU A 611 -30.83 87.38 -13.25
C GLU A 611 -30.72 86.52 -14.52
N THR A 612 -29.61 86.63 -15.25
CA THR A 612 -29.31 85.81 -16.44
C THR A 612 -28.46 84.58 -16.13
N THR A 613 -28.03 84.42 -14.87
CA THR A 613 -27.20 83.29 -14.42
C THR A 613 -27.87 81.95 -14.65
N GLU A 614 -27.11 81.01 -15.23
CA GLU A 614 -27.44 79.60 -15.26
C GLU A 614 -26.43 78.80 -14.43
N TYR A 615 -26.92 77.79 -13.73
CA TYR A 615 -26.18 76.93 -12.83
C TYR A 615 -26.07 75.51 -13.41
N ARG A 616 -24.98 74.83 -13.10
CA ARG A 616 -24.74 73.41 -13.40
C ARG A 616 -24.16 72.76 -12.15
N PHE A 617 -24.82 71.73 -11.63
CA PHE A 617 -24.39 71.01 -10.44
C PHE A 617 -23.69 69.70 -10.82
N PHE A 618 -22.55 69.44 -10.19
CA PHE A 618 -21.77 68.22 -10.30
C PHE A 618 -21.84 67.50 -8.95
N PHE A 619 -22.42 66.30 -8.89
CA PHE A 619 -22.75 65.65 -7.61
C PHE A 619 -21.61 64.81 -7.01
N GLY A 620 -20.47 64.70 -7.69
CA GLY A 620 -19.28 64.00 -7.20
C GLY A 620 -19.32 62.47 -7.30
N ASP A 621 -20.43 61.88 -7.77
CA ASP A 621 -20.59 60.44 -8.04
C ASP A 621 -20.56 60.10 -9.55
N GLY A 622 -20.29 61.10 -10.39
CA GLY A 622 -20.34 61.01 -11.86
C GLY A 622 -21.61 61.62 -12.48
N ASN A 623 -22.65 61.89 -11.70
CA ASN A 623 -23.85 62.57 -12.19
C ASN A 623 -23.67 64.10 -12.24
N ILE A 624 -24.25 64.73 -13.26
CA ILE A 624 -24.19 66.16 -13.54
C ILE A 624 -25.57 66.63 -14.00
N GLN A 625 -26.05 67.76 -13.49
CA GLN A 625 -27.26 68.42 -14.00
C GLN A 625 -26.91 69.30 -15.20
N GLU A 626 -27.77 69.32 -16.23
CA GLU A 626 -27.60 70.28 -17.33
C GLU A 626 -27.81 71.74 -16.90
N TRP A 627 -27.28 72.68 -17.69
CA TRP A 627 -27.38 74.12 -17.38
C TRP A 627 -28.85 74.55 -17.24
N SER A 628 -29.19 75.15 -16.10
CA SER A 628 -30.54 75.61 -15.76
C SER A 628 -30.50 76.94 -15.00
N ARG A 629 -31.55 77.76 -15.12
CA ARG A 629 -31.73 78.94 -14.24
C ARG A 629 -32.17 78.57 -12.82
N GLU A 630 -32.49 77.31 -12.58
CA GLU A 630 -32.80 76.80 -11.25
C GLU A 630 -31.53 76.75 -10.39
N ALA A 631 -31.41 77.69 -9.44
CA ALA A 631 -30.33 77.73 -8.45
C ALA A 631 -30.43 76.60 -7.40
N ARG A 632 -31.09 75.48 -7.72
CA ARG A 632 -31.33 74.32 -6.86
C ARG A 632 -31.35 73.03 -7.66
N ALA A 633 -30.87 71.96 -7.04
CA ALA A 633 -30.91 70.61 -7.59
C ALA A 633 -31.27 69.60 -6.49
N VAL A 634 -31.85 68.46 -6.87
CA VAL A 634 -32.07 67.32 -5.96
C VAL A 634 -31.42 66.09 -6.55
N HIS A 635 -30.56 65.42 -5.79
CA HIS A 635 -29.87 64.20 -6.20
C HIS A 635 -29.97 63.10 -5.14
N VAL A 636 -29.74 61.85 -5.55
CA VAL A 636 -29.91 60.65 -4.72
C VAL A 636 -28.71 59.73 -4.89
N TYR A 637 -27.91 59.60 -3.83
CA TYR A 637 -26.70 58.76 -3.86
C TYR A 637 -27.04 57.28 -3.72
N ALA A 638 -26.58 56.48 -4.68
CA ALA A 638 -26.85 55.04 -4.76
C ALA A 638 -26.01 54.19 -3.79
N ALA A 639 -24.88 54.71 -3.31
CA ALA A 639 -23.97 54.03 -2.40
C ALA A 639 -23.59 54.94 -1.20
N ALA A 640 -23.10 54.32 -0.13
CA ALA A 640 -22.49 55.04 0.99
C ALA A 640 -21.05 55.45 0.66
N GLY A 641 -20.63 56.64 1.08
CA GLY A 641 -19.34 57.22 0.70
C GLY A 641 -19.20 58.69 1.09
N SER A 642 -18.14 59.33 0.58
CA SER A 642 -17.87 60.76 0.73
C SER A 642 -17.72 61.36 -0.66
N TYR A 643 -18.69 62.17 -1.07
CA TYR A 643 -18.75 62.75 -2.42
C TYR A 643 -18.42 64.25 -2.38
N HIS A 644 -17.64 64.72 -3.35
CA HIS A 644 -17.30 66.14 -3.47
C HIS A 644 -18.20 66.78 -4.53
N ALA A 645 -19.28 67.42 -4.09
CA ALA A 645 -20.26 68.06 -4.96
C ALA A 645 -19.95 69.56 -5.11
N PHE A 646 -19.99 70.10 -6.32
CA PHE A 646 -19.77 71.53 -6.58
C PHE A 646 -20.70 72.04 -7.68
N ALA A 647 -20.80 73.36 -7.82
CA ALA A 647 -21.56 74.00 -8.88
C ALA A 647 -20.66 74.89 -9.72
N ALA A 648 -21.03 75.07 -10.99
CA ALA A 648 -20.55 76.14 -11.86
C ALA A 648 -21.71 77.09 -12.17
N ALA A 649 -21.41 78.37 -12.37
CA ALA A 649 -22.36 79.40 -12.78
C ALA A 649 -21.86 80.12 -14.03
N ARG A 650 -22.73 80.29 -15.02
CA ARG A 650 -22.45 80.99 -16.28
C ARG A 650 -23.36 82.19 -16.49
N ILE A 651 -22.85 83.19 -17.21
CA ILE A 651 -23.62 84.32 -17.73
C ILE A 651 -23.44 84.30 -19.25
N GLY A 652 -24.55 84.12 -19.97
CA GLY A 652 -24.50 83.84 -21.42
C GLY A 652 -23.78 82.52 -21.72
N GLN A 653 -22.61 82.59 -22.39
CA GLN A 653 -21.80 81.40 -22.71
C GLN A 653 -20.53 81.26 -21.85
N GLU A 654 -20.21 82.23 -21.00
CA GLU A 654 -18.99 82.25 -20.17
C GLU A 654 -19.28 81.75 -18.75
N VAL A 655 -18.47 80.79 -18.27
CA VAL A 655 -18.52 80.35 -16.86
C VAL A 655 -17.79 81.39 -16.02
N VAL A 656 -18.54 82.09 -15.16
CA VAL A 656 -18.06 83.27 -14.42
C VAL A 656 -17.63 82.95 -12.99
N ALA A 657 -18.07 81.83 -12.43
CA ALA A 657 -17.66 81.34 -11.12
C ALA A 657 -17.91 79.84 -10.95
N GLU A 658 -17.10 79.19 -10.10
CA GLU A 658 -17.33 77.84 -9.58
C GLU A 658 -17.34 77.88 -8.05
N SER A 659 -18.06 76.95 -7.41
CA SER A 659 -18.15 76.88 -5.96
C SER A 659 -17.00 76.09 -5.36
N VAL A 660 -16.66 76.39 -4.10
CA VAL A 660 -15.90 75.44 -3.28
C VAL A 660 -16.71 74.13 -3.17
N PRO A 661 -16.11 72.94 -3.30
CA PRO A 661 -16.84 71.68 -3.19
C PRO A 661 -17.38 71.43 -1.77
N VAL A 662 -18.66 71.09 -1.68
CA VAL A 662 -19.34 70.62 -0.48
C VAL A 662 -19.11 69.11 -0.35
N VAL A 663 -18.69 68.65 0.84
CA VAL A 663 -18.46 67.22 1.11
C VAL A 663 -19.77 66.57 1.59
N VAL A 664 -20.34 65.71 0.75
CA VAL A 664 -21.55 64.96 1.04
C VAL A 664 -21.20 63.58 1.57
N SER A 665 -21.25 63.45 2.89
CA SER A 665 -21.14 62.16 3.58
C SER A 665 -22.47 61.40 3.51
N VAL A 666 -22.45 60.21 2.91
CA VAL A 666 -23.62 59.33 2.74
C VAL A 666 -23.46 58.08 3.58
N GLU A 667 -24.32 57.89 4.59
CA GLU A 667 -24.32 56.77 5.52
C GLU A 667 -25.17 55.58 5.01
N VAL A 668 -24.80 54.36 5.42
CA VAL A 668 -25.54 53.12 5.08
C VAL A 668 -26.92 53.12 5.75
N LYS A 669 -27.96 52.78 4.97
CA LYS A 669 -29.38 52.79 5.38
C LYS A 669 -29.70 51.70 6.42
N GLY A 670 -29.32 51.94 7.68
CA GLY A 670 -29.62 51.05 8.82
C GLY A 670 -28.74 51.26 10.05
N GLY A 671 -27.64 52.01 9.97
CA GLY A 671 -26.77 52.27 11.12
C GLY A 671 -27.40 53.24 12.14
N LYS A 672 -27.43 52.86 13.43
CA LYS A 672 -27.54 53.85 14.51
C LYS A 672 -26.15 54.42 14.79
N GLN A 673 -26.04 55.73 14.72
CA GLN A 673 -24.80 56.48 14.96
C GLN A 673 -24.37 56.36 16.43
N PRO A 674 -23.13 55.94 16.75
CA PRO A 674 -22.64 55.89 18.14
C PRO A 674 -22.24 57.29 18.63
N SER A 675 -22.76 57.71 19.77
CA SER A 675 -22.40 58.98 20.41
C SER A 675 -20.99 58.97 21.01
N ARG A 676 -20.33 60.12 21.02
CA ARG A 676 -18.96 60.30 21.50
C ARG A 676 -18.86 60.38 23.04
N ILE A 677 -17.90 59.63 23.60
CA ILE A 677 -16.96 60.07 24.69
C ILE A 677 -17.61 60.24 26.09
N PRO A 678 -16.91 60.02 27.25
CA PRO A 678 -15.46 59.93 27.48
C PRO A 678 -14.94 58.62 28.11
N TRP A 679 -13.64 58.64 28.41
CA TRP A 679 -12.91 57.64 29.20
C TRP A 679 -13.35 57.63 30.67
N GLY A 680 -13.31 56.46 31.32
CA GLY A 680 -13.51 56.26 32.75
C GLY A 680 -13.19 54.81 33.15
N GLU A 681 -12.49 54.62 34.27
CA GLU A 681 -11.95 53.32 34.71
C GLU A 681 -12.96 52.46 35.50
N ILE A 682 -12.48 51.31 36.03
CA ILE A 682 -13.03 50.50 37.13
C ILE A 682 -14.00 49.34 36.75
N ILE A 683 -13.37 48.20 36.44
CA ILE A 683 -13.40 46.93 37.22
C ILE A 683 -14.76 46.25 37.56
N ALA A 684 -14.81 44.94 37.22
CA ALA A 684 -15.65 43.85 37.76
C ALA A 684 -17.16 43.84 37.43
N GLY A 685 -17.75 42.63 37.49
CA GLY A 685 -19.16 42.37 37.13
C GLY A 685 -19.44 41.00 36.49
N LEU A 686 -18.61 39.99 36.73
CA LEU A 686 -18.75 38.63 36.18
C LEU A 686 -19.95 37.92 36.86
N LEU A 687 -20.79 37.18 36.11
CA LEU A 687 -21.42 35.86 36.42
C LEU A 687 -22.71 35.56 35.62
N ILE A 688 -22.69 34.41 34.91
CA ILE A 688 -23.72 33.36 34.62
C ILE A 688 -25.24 33.62 34.92
N ALA A 689 -26.21 32.94 34.28
CA ALA A 689 -26.15 31.61 33.64
C ALA A 689 -27.20 31.32 32.54
N SER A 690 -26.87 30.32 31.73
CA SER A 690 -27.81 29.39 31.08
C SER A 690 -28.41 28.37 32.06
N GLY A 691 -29.59 27.80 31.77
CA GLY A 691 -30.16 26.62 32.46
C GLY A 691 -31.47 26.14 31.82
N TYR A 692 -32.08 25.00 32.16
CA TYR A 692 -31.72 23.82 33.01
C TYR A 692 -32.90 22.78 32.89
N TYR A 693 -32.87 21.47 33.21
CA TYR A 693 -31.92 20.42 33.66
C TYR A 693 -32.22 19.14 32.82
N VAL A 694 -31.38 18.10 32.60
CA VAL A 694 -30.10 17.59 33.17
C VAL A 694 -30.18 16.75 34.46
N PHE A 695 -30.48 15.45 34.33
CA PHE A 695 -29.99 14.29 35.14
C PHE A 695 -30.44 12.96 34.46
N SER A 696 -29.97 11.75 34.78
CA SER A 696 -29.05 11.21 35.80
C SER A 696 -28.16 10.10 35.17
N ARG A 697 -27.05 9.56 35.72
CA ARG A 697 -25.96 9.92 36.67
C ARG A 697 -25.14 8.62 36.88
N ILE A 698 -23.91 8.68 37.45
CA ILE A 698 -23.07 7.53 37.94
C ILE A 698 -22.42 6.70 36.79
N ARG A 699 -21.16 6.21 36.82
CA ARG A 699 -19.93 6.45 37.65
C ARG A 699 -18.68 5.92 36.89
N LYS A 700 -17.52 6.59 37.03
CA LYS A 700 -16.12 6.03 37.02
C LYS A 700 -15.56 5.44 35.69
N MET A 701 -14.25 5.45 35.35
CA MET A 701 -13.01 5.97 35.98
C MET A 701 -12.08 6.72 34.98
N ARG A 702 -11.08 7.47 35.49
CA ARG A 702 -9.95 8.05 34.73
C ARG A 702 -9.01 6.97 34.15
N LYS A 703 -8.38 7.27 33.01
CA LYS A 703 -6.94 7.01 32.79
C LYS A 703 -6.35 8.03 31.78
N LYS A 704 -5.00 8.13 31.76
CA LYS A 704 -4.20 9.21 31.15
C LYS A 704 -4.53 9.49 29.67
N LEU A 705 -4.37 10.76 29.25
CA LEU A 705 -4.14 11.07 27.83
C LEU A 705 -2.86 10.38 27.37
N SER A 706 -2.88 9.80 26.18
CA SER A 706 -1.67 9.47 25.42
C SER A 706 -1.30 10.68 24.56
N ALA A 707 -0.01 10.96 24.40
CA ALA A 707 0.47 12.02 23.54
C ALA A 707 0.45 11.56 22.08
N THR A 708 -0.61 11.88 21.33
CA THR A 708 -0.69 11.58 19.90
C THR A 708 0.32 12.44 19.13
N ARG A 709 1.35 11.79 18.58
CA ARG A 709 2.47 12.44 17.89
C ARG A 709 2.05 12.80 16.47
N SER A 710 1.66 14.06 16.23
CA SER A 710 1.30 14.55 14.90
C SER A 710 2.49 14.48 13.95
N VAL A 711 2.42 13.58 12.95
CA VAL A 711 3.47 13.44 11.92
C VAL A 711 3.14 14.37 10.75
N LEU A 712 3.89 15.47 10.66
CA LEU A 712 3.78 16.41 9.54
C LEU A 712 4.62 15.92 8.35
N HIS A 713 3.98 15.34 7.33
CA HIS A 713 4.65 14.90 6.11
C HIS A 713 4.99 16.07 5.17
N ILE A 714 6.05 16.82 5.49
CA ILE A 714 6.65 17.75 4.53
C ILE A 714 7.40 16.94 3.47
N ARG A 715 7.00 17.06 2.20
CA ARG A 715 7.85 16.71 1.05
C ARG A 715 8.60 17.96 0.60
N PRO A 716 9.91 18.10 0.86
CA PRO A 716 10.67 19.20 0.29
C PRO A 716 10.73 19.04 -1.23
N VAL A 717 10.29 20.07 -1.95
CA VAL A 717 10.62 20.26 -3.37
C VAL A 717 11.87 21.12 -3.42
N LEU A 718 12.79 20.82 -4.34
CA LEU A 718 14.00 21.61 -4.53
C LEU A 718 13.65 23.07 -4.84
N ASP A 719 14.24 24.00 -4.08
CA ASP A 719 14.40 25.40 -4.47
C ASP A 719 15.87 25.77 -4.21
N SER A 720 16.45 26.60 -5.07
CA SER A 720 17.90 26.78 -5.20
C SER A 720 18.35 28.21 -4.90
N GLY A 721 17.72 28.86 -3.93
CA GLY A 721 18.11 30.16 -3.39
C GLY A 721 18.70 30.03 -1.99
N GLU A 722 19.79 30.76 -1.73
CA GLU A 722 20.31 30.95 -0.37
C GLU A 722 19.30 31.71 0.50
N GLN A 723 19.19 31.36 1.79
CA GLN A 723 18.35 32.06 2.75
C GLN A 723 19.09 32.28 4.07
N ASP A 724 19.42 33.54 4.38
CA ASP A 724 19.89 33.94 5.71
C ASP A 724 18.77 33.89 6.73
N ILE A 725 18.95 33.10 7.80
CA ILE A 725 17.96 32.94 8.87
C ILE A 725 18.26 33.92 10.02
N LEU A 726 17.75 35.14 9.90
CA LEU A 726 17.72 36.12 11.00
C LEU A 726 16.59 35.80 11.99
N GLY A 727 16.84 34.82 12.88
CA GLY A 727 15.90 34.38 13.92
C GLY A 727 15.89 35.29 15.14
N ASN A 728 14.77 35.97 15.39
CA ASN A 728 14.61 36.90 16.53
C ASN A 728 14.19 36.16 17.83
N THR A 729 14.99 35.17 18.25
CA THR A 729 14.75 34.39 19.49
C THR A 729 16.06 33.88 20.09
N HIS A 730 16.28 34.09 21.40
CA HIS A 730 17.43 33.54 22.11
C HIS A 730 17.34 32.00 22.21
N ILE A 731 18.19 31.30 21.47
CA ILE A 731 18.44 29.86 21.66
C ILE A 731 19.51 29.70 22.74
N GLY A 732 19.23 28.86 23.74
CA GLY A 732 20.20 28.53 24.80
C GLY A 732 21.42 27.79 24.24
N ALA A 733 22.61 28.11 24.76
CA ALA A 733 23.86 27.52 24.28
C ALA A 733 23.89 25.99 24.48
N GLY A 734 24.13 25.25 23.39
CA GLY A 734 24.30 23.79 23.42
C GLY A 734 23.77 23.02 22.20
N SER A 735 22.86 23.63 21.41
CA SER A 735 22.13 22.91 20.35
C SER A 735 22.49 23.37 18.93
N GLY A 736 23.45 22.70 18.29
CA GLY A 736 23.76 22.86 16.87
C GLY A 736 23.06 21.83 16.00
N ILE A 737 22.28 22.26 15.01
CA ILE A 737 21.65 21.36 14.02
C ILE A 737 22.67 21.06 12.91
N ARG A 738 22.95 19.77 12.66
CA ARG A 738 23.78 19.30 11.53
C ARG A 738 23.00 18.31 10.68
N LEU A 739 22.59 18.73 9.49
CA LEU A 739 21.95 17.87 8.50
C LEU A 739 23.00 17.03 7.75
N LYS A 740 22.67 15.78 7.39
CA LYS A 740 23.46 14.94 6.47
C LYS A 740 22.80 14.93 5.08
N PRO A 741 23.58 14.94 3.98
CA PRO A 741 23.06 14.63 2.65
C PRO A 741 22.52 13.20 2.54
N VAL A 742 21.52 12.98 1.68
CA VAL A 742 20.86 11.67 1.50
C VAL A 742 21.42 10.95 0.28
N THR A 743 22.46 10.14 0.49
CA THR A 743 23.04 9.24 -0.52
C THR A 743 23.52 7.92 0.09
N ASP A 744 22.64 7.22 0.83
CA ASP A 744 22.92 5.89 1.42
C ASP A 744 21.58 5.12 1.62
N PRO A 745 21.37 3.91 1.06
CA PRO A 745 20.07 3.23 1.06
C PRO A 745 19.91 2.18 2.18
N GLY A 746 20.12 2.58 3.44
CA GLY A 746 19.89 1.71 4.62
C GLY A 746 18.52 1.94 5.31
N GLU A 747 17.95 0.89 5.91
CA GLU A 747 16.71 1.02 6.70
C GLU A 747 16.94 1.75 8.05
N PRO A 748 15.96 2.55 8.54
CA PRO A 748 16.14 3.36 9.74
C PRO A 748 15.81 2.61 11.04
N GLU A 749 16.82 2.30 11.84
CA GLU A 749 16.66 1.91 13.25
C GLU A 749 16.54 3.16 14.16
N ILE A 750 15.66 3.11 15.16
CA ILE A 750 15.39 4.23 16.08
C ILE A 750 15.59 3.79 17.54
N GLU A 751 16.78 4.06 18.12
CA GLU A 751 16.95 4.01 19.57
C GLU A 751 16.10 5.10 20.25
N THR A 752 15.36 4.73 21.30
CA THR A 752 14.73 5.68 22.22
C THR A 752 15.31 5.53 23.63
N LYS A 753 16.04 6.55 24.10
CA LYS A 753 16.50 6.67 25.49
C LYS A 753 16.02 8.00 26.09
N GLY A 754 15.74 7.99 27.39
CA GLY A 754 15.64 9.22 28.20
C GLY A 754 14.23 9.72 28.51
N LEU A 755 13.51 9.00 29.37
CA LEU A 755 12.51 9.63 30.24
C LEU A 755 12.47 8.89 31.58
N LEU A 756 12.89 9.55 32.66
CA LEU A 756 12.37 9.36 34.01
C LEU A 756 12.73 10.57 34.88
N THR A 757 11.90 10.83 35.89
CA THR A 757 11.94 12.03 36.73
C THR A 757 12.85 11.86 37.94
N GLY A 758 13.26 12.99 38.52
CA GLY A 758 14.21 13.00 39.63
C GLY A 758 13.69 12.49 40.97
N ASP A 759 14.69 12.38 41.85
CA ASP A 759 14.72 12.64 43.29
C ASP A 759 14.79 11.50 44.32
N GLU A 760 15.81 11.71 45.17
CA GLU A 760 15.98 11.34 46.57
C GLU A 760 16.17 9.87 46.98
N ARG A 761 17.47 9.53 47.10
CA ARG A 761 18.17 9.20 48.37
C ARG A 761 18.49 7.74 48.73
N ARG A 762 19.81 7.55 48.98
CA ARG A 762 20.46 6.77 50.06
C ARG A 762 20.37 5.23 49.99
N ASP A 763 21.38 4.47 50.40
CA ASP A 763 22.79 4.79 50.74
C ASP A 763 23.67 3.55 50.50
N ASN A 764 24.96 3.80 50.27
CA ASN A 764 26.14 2.91 50.35
C ASN A 764 25.96 1.39 50.64
N ALA A 765 26.39 0.57 49.68
CA ALA A 765 27.33 -0.55 49.88
C ALA A 765 27.98 -0.93 48.54
#